data_AF-A0A812KA87-F1
#
_entry.id   AF-A0A812KA87-F1
#
_cell.length_a   1.000
_cell.length_b   1.000
_cell.length_c   1.000
_cell.angle_alpha   90.00
_cell.angle_beta   90.00
_cell.angle_gamma   90.00
#
_symmetry.space_group_name_H-M   'P 1'
#
loop_
_entity.id
_entity.type
_entity.pdbx_description
1 polymer ?
#
loop_
_entity_poly.entity_id
_entity_poly.type
_entity_poly.pdbx_seq_one_letter_code
_entity_poly.pdbx_strand_id
1 'polypeptide(L)'
;MAGSTCLRLVPDVSVLQNFVAVNGGHGRSCRGEHASDKKAAYFTANMAHSLDECKVACMANPSCKGISFVSSGSCEVWTRPGGIEATAEDDDSVCLKVPTEPTPEPSTTTATTTTTFPSTWKDWELFWGMNCWKHHGADEFETDPLLGEYSLRECQEACLKEPDCQGIVMPQGDQDVSRKTCWLRKNVRKDQCRQGHPFNFWLRPGVQLQRAGPTGEAACCAAFDSWPSVDNGVKCSGCTALVLTEPYGGRCDKYCESFGHVCYQAAEEVDENCAVKYTSGCDVAIADTSDMLCTCRLPQELDEPKCDWPGPEPLPPSPPTAEACCANFASWPNVDNGVTCDNCMALVETAPYGNRCDRYCESFGHVCIEAAEEMDENCQVKYKKPCDQPIESTSDMLCKCVKENAPPFCPVPPPPTPEPTPSPDARIQVVGNKLLVDGKPLHLKGVAWNPVPKGGRHPADLDFARFVEQDSQIMQSMGINAIRTYEPITDKWVLDTLWSRGIWVVNSVYNWGGASAQSAADPVKAVKDHPAILMWSIGNEWNYNGLYVGMSFFDCIAKLRDVAQVVRALDTSHPISSIYGDTGKLDQAVEALPLIDVWGINAYRGISFGNMFGEYDRITGKPMYLGEYGADAYNAKIPGEDRESQAKATKELTEEIISHTSVLNRGSCIGGFVFEFNDEWHKDNDGSPDDHDTGGVAPGGGPYPDRTFNEEWWGLVTIDREVRPAGREYAKTELPQALAQVQAVTG
;
A
#
# COMPACT_ATOMS: atom_id res chain seq x y z
N MET A 1 -19.84 36.35 -20.05
CA MET A 1 -18.70 36.48 -19.12
C MET A 1 -17.99 35.15 -19.10
N ALA A 2 -16.78 35.09 -19.66
CA ALA A 2 -15.88 33.94 -19.54
C ALA A 2 -14.84 34.31 -18.47
N GLY A 3 -14.62 33.43 -17.50
CA GLY A 3 -13.72 33.68 -16.36
C GLY A 3 -14.38 33.74 -14.97
N SER A 4 -15.56 33.15 -14.77
CA SER A 4 -16.14 33.02 -13.43
C SER A 4 -16.09 31.57 -12.97
N THR A 5 -15.24 31.30 -11.97
CA THR A 5 -15.25 30.02 -11.22
C THR A 5 -16.38 30.06 -10.21
N CYS A 6 -17.37 29.16 -10.35
CA CYS A 6 -18.40 28.97 -9.35
C CYS A 6 -17.88 28.01 -8.28
N LEU A 7 -17.50 28.54 -7.12
CA LEU A 7 -17.09 27.73 -5.98
C LEU A 7 -18.31 27.41 -5.12
N ARG A 8 -18.63 26.12 -4.95
CA ARG A 8 -19.66 25.65 -4.03
C ARG A 8 -19.03 25.53 -2.64
N LEU A 9 -19.60 26.21 -1.66
CA LEU A 9 -19.26 25.99 -0.25
C LEU A 9 -19.64 24.53 0.09
N VAL A 10 -18.66 23.68 0.36
CA VAL A 10 -18.91 22.32 0.86
C VAL A 10 -19.00 22.45 2.39
N PRO A 11 -20.11 22.04 3.03
CA PRO A 11 -20.15 21.98 4.48
C PRO A 11 -19.07 21.02 5.01
N ASP A 12 -18.58 21.28 6.21
CA ASP A 12 -17.68 20.41 6.96
C ASP A 12 -18.09 18.92 6.84
N VAL A 13 -17.12 18.08 6.48
CA VAL A 13 -17.29 16.63 6.22
C VAL A 13 -17.78 15.89 7.48
N SER A 14 -17.59 16.48 8.66
CA SER A 14 -18.17 16.00 9.92
C SER A 14 -19.70 15.89 9.90
N VAL A 15 -20.39 16.66 9.05
CA VAL A 15 -21.86 16.72 9.00
C VAL A 15 -22.48 15.60 8.14
N LEU A 16 -21.70 14.95 7.27
CA LEU A 16 -22.16 13.79 6.47
C LEU A 16 -22.36 12.52 7.30
N GLN A 17 -21.88 12.49 8.54
CA GLN A 17 -22.00 11.37 9.48
C GLN A 17 -23.37 11.30 10.19
N ASN A 18 -24.24 12.30 10.02
CA ASN A 18 -25.52 12.41 10.72
C ASN A 18 -26.71 11.75 9.99
N PHE A 19 -26.48 10.79 9.09
CA PHE A 19 -27.56 10.07 8.41
C PHE A 19 -27.68 8.64 8.93
N VAL A 20 -28.88 8.25 9.32
CA VAL A 20 -29.18 6.92 9.88
C VAL A 20 -30.03 6.14 8.89
N ALA A 21 -29.62 4.92 8.60
CA ALA A 21 -30.39 4.01 7.76
C ALA A 21 -31.78 3.72 8.34
N VAL A 22 -32.81 3.79 7.50
CA VAL A 22 -34.17 3.36 7.88
C VAL A 22 -34.36 1.92 7.40
N ASN A 23 -34.64 0.98 8.31
CA ASN A 23 -34.83 -0.45 8.00
C ASN A 23 -33.68 -1.09 7.21
N GLY A 24 -32.44 -0.79 7.59
CA GLY A 24 -31.22 -1.32 6.94
C GLY A 24 -30.68 -0.45 5.81
N GLY A 25 -31.47 0.50 5.29
CA GLY A 25 -30.99 1.56 4.40
C GLY A 25 -30.73 1.13 2.96
N HIS A 26 -30.05 0.02 2.70
CA HIS A 26 -29.76 -0.50 1.36
C HIS A 26 -30.87 -1.45 0.86
N GLY A 27 -31.18 -1.41 -0.43
CA GLY A 27 -32.31 -2.16 -1.02
C GLY A 27 -33.67 -1.61 -0.59
N ARG A 28 -33.71 -0.34 -0.18
CA ARG A 28 -34.87 0.29 0.46
C ARG A 28 -35.11 1.69 -0.10
N SER A 29 -36.34 1.97 -0.52
CA SER A 29 -36.78 3.33 -0.82
C SER A 29 -37.61 3.90 0.34
N CYS A 30 -37.42 5.19 0.65
CA CYS A 30 -38.06 5.81 1.81
C CYS A 30 -39.59 5.91 1.69
N ARG A 31 -40.28 5.82 2.82
CA ARG A 31 -41.73 5.95 2.94
C ARG A 31 -42.11 6.80 4.16
N GLY A 32 -43.33 7.33 4.16
CA GLY A 32 -43.92 8.04 5.28
C GLY A 32 -44.25 7.08 6.43
N GLU A 33 -45.51 7.03 6.86
CA GLU A 33 -45.93 6.28 8.06
C GLU A 33 -45.85 4.75 7.90
N HIS A 34 -46.07 4.24 6.70
CA HIS A 34 -46.04 2.79 6.39
C HIS A 34 -45.51 2.53 4.97
N ALA A 35 -45.20 1.27 4.64
CA ALA A 35 -44.48 0.89 3.41
C ALA A 35 -45.13 1.35 2.08
N SER A 36 -46.45 1.58 2.07
CA SER A 36 -47.18 2.11 0.90
C SER A 36 -47.37 3.64 0.89
N ASP A 37 -46.95 4.35 1.94
CA ASP A 37 -47.14 5.80 2.07
C ASP A 37 -46.04 6.57 1.30
N LYS A 38 -46.26 6.76 -0.01
CA LYS A 38 -45.42 7.60 -0.88
C LYS A 38 -46.28 8.61 -1.65
N LYS A 39 -45.98 9.90 -1.47
CA LYS A 39 -46.64 11.01 -2.20
C LYS A 39 -45.57 11.99 -2.67
N ALA A 40 -45.73 12.54 -3.88
CA ALA A 40 -44.79 13.51 -4.44
C ALA A 40 -44.62 14.77 -3.58
N ALA A 41 -45.57 15.08 -2.70
CA ALA A 41 -45.47 16.20 -1.75
C ALA A 41 -44.51 15.94 -0.56
N TYR A 42 -43.99 14.72 -0.39
CA TYR A 42 -43.13 14.36 0.75
C TYR A 42 -41.65 14.59 0.51
N PHE A 43 -41.25 14.80 -0.75
CA PHE A 43 -39.85 14.96 -1.12
C PHE A 43 -39.71 15.85 -2.36
N THR A 44 -38.52 16.41 -2.53
CA THR A 44 -38.11 17.07 -3.77
C THR A 44 -37.18 16.13 -4.53
N ALA A 45 -37.50 15.80 -5.78
CA ALA A 45 -36.69 14.92 -6.61
C ALA A 45 -35.69 15.70 -7.48
N ASN A 46 -34.43 15.30 -7.44
CA ASN A 46 -33.30 15.86 -8.19
C ASN A 46 -32.42 14.74 -8.77
N MET A 47 -31.48 15.09 -9.66
CA MET A 47 -30.39 14.19 -10.07
C MET A 47 -29.14 14.46 -9.22
N ALA A 48 -28.44 13.40 -8.83
CA ALA A 48 -27.16 13.45 -8.15
C ALA A 48 -26.25 12.34 -8.70
N HIS A 49 -24.96 12.64 -8.87
CA HIS A 49 -23.98 11.69 -9.42
C HIS A 49 -23.43 10.72 -8.37
N SER A 50 -23.71 10.96 -7.09
CA SER A 50 -23.34 10.07 -5.99
C SER A 50 -24.30 10.20 -4.79
N LEU A 51 -24.27 9.19 -3.92
CA LEU A 51 -25.01 9.21 -2.66
C LEU A 51 -24.64 10.42 -1.78
N ASP A 52 -23.36 10.79 -1.74
CA ASP A 52 -22.89 11.92 -0.94
C ASP A 52 -23.36 13.25 -1.53
N GLU A 53 -23.42 13.39 -2.86
CA GLU A 53 -24.02 14.57 -3.48
C GLU A 53 -25.51 14.71 -3.11
N CYS A 54 -26.23 13.58 -3.01
CA CYS A 54 -27.62 13.57 -2.55
C CYS A 54 -27.75 13.97 -1.06
N LYS A 55 -26.85 13.50 -0.19
CA LYS A 55 -26.79 13.94 1.23
C LYS A 55 -26.51 15.43 1.35
N VAL A 56 -25.56 15.96 0.56
CA VAL A 56 -25.26 17.40 0.54
C VAL A 56 -26.48 18.20 0.08
N ALA A 57 -27.25 17.70 -0.89
CA ALA A 57 -28.50 18.36 -1.31
C ALA A 57 -29.57 18.40 -0.19
N CYS A 58 -29.66 17.34 0.63
CA CYS A 58 -30.49 17.33 1.83
C CYS A 58 -30.01 18.31 2.90
N MET A 59 -28.71 18.36 3.18
CA MET A 59 -28.14 19.29 4.17
C MET A 59 -28.29 20.76 3.77
N ALA A 60 -28.30 21.04 2.46
CA ALA A 60 -28.59 22.36 1.93
C ALA A 60 -30.08 22.77 2.05
N ASN A 61 -30.98 21.83 2.38
CA ASN A 61 -32.40 22.08 2.56
C ASN A 61 -32.77 22.05 4.07
N PRO A 62 -33.11 23.19 4.68
CA PRO A 62 -33.41 23.26 6.12
C PRO A 62 -34.60 22.42 6.58
N SER A 63 -35.49 22.02 5.65
CA SER A 63 -36.65 21.17 5.94
C SER A 63 -36.37 19.69 5.74
N CYS A 64 -35.13 19.31 5.39
CA CYS A 64 -34.81 17.92 5.12
C CYS A 64 -34.92 17.04 6.38
N LYS A 65 -35.53 15.87 6.21
CA LYS A 65 -35.65 14.79 7.19
C LYS A 65 -34.91 13.53 6.76
N GLY A 66 -34.39 13.47 5.53
CA GLY A 66 -33.63 12.34 5.00
C GLY A 66 -33.57 12.31 3.47
N ILE A 67 -32.99 11.24 2.92
CA ILE A 67 -32.86 11.03 1.47
C ILE A 67 -33.26 9.61 1.05
N SER A 68 -33.81 9.48 -0.15
CA SER A 68 -33.88 8.23 -0.91
C SER A 68 -33.03 8.38 -2.17
N PHE A 69 -31.99 7.57 -2.36
CA PHE A 69 -31.07 7.66 -3.49
C PHE A 69 -31.02 6.36 -4.28
N VAL A 70 -31.11 6.41 -5.61
CA VAL A 70 -30.99 5.24 -6.50
C VAL A 70 -29.63 5.30 -7.21
N SER A 71 -28.97 4.16 -7.38
CA SER A 71 -27.67 4.03 -8.07
C SER A 71 -27.62 4.65 -9.49
N SER A 72 -28.77 4.73 -10.18
CA SER A 72 -28.91 5.40 -11.48
C SER A 72 -28.89 6.94 -11.42
N GLY A 73 -28.79 7.52 -10.22
CA GLY A 73 -28.62 8.96 -9.97
C GLY A 73 -29.87 9.70 -9.50
N SER A 74 -31.00 9.00 -9.27
CA SER A 74 -32.22 9.62 -8.73
C SER A 74 -32.07 9.92 -7.24
N CYS A 75 -32.25 11.19 -6.85
CA CYS A 75 -32.13 11.66 -5.47
C CYS A 75 -33.43 12.34 -5.00
N GLU A 76 -34.12 11.73 -4.05
CA GLU A 76 -35.31 12.28 -3.40
C GLU A 76 -34.93 12.84 -2.01
N VAL A 77 -35.01 14.17 -1.85
CA VAL A 77 -34.78 14.86 -0.56
C VAL A 77 -36.10 14.94 0.22
N TRP A 78 -36.25 14.16 1.28
CA TRP A 78 -37.49 14.03 2.05
C TRP A 78 -37.70 15.19 3.02
N THR A 79 -38.87 15.81 2.98
CA THR A 79 -39.24 17.01 3.76
C THR A 79 -40.59 16.88 4.49
N ARG A 80 -41.22 15.69 4.45
CA ARG A 80 -42.46 15.39 5.18
C ARG A 80 -42.29 15.77 6.67
N PRO A 81 -43.21 16.53 7.30
CA PRO A 81 -43.07 16.96 8.70
C PRO A 81 -42.87 15.83 9.73
N GLY A 82 -43.56 14.69 9.55
CA GLY A 82 -43.36 13.49 10.38
C GLY A 82 -42.11 12.67 10.05
N GLY A 83 -41.35 13.08 9.02
CA GLY A 83 -40.14 12.40 8.58
C GLY A 83 -40.41 11.09 7.83
N ILE A 84 -39.38 10.24 7.83
CA ILE A 84 -39.36 8.91 7.23
C ILE A 84 -39.55 7.90 8.36
N GLU A 85 -40.67 7.18 8.34
CA GLU A 85 -41.04 6.23 9.41
C GLU A 85 -41.09 4.78 8.90
N ALA A 86 -41.08 4.59 7.58
CA ALA A 86 -41.08 3.27 6.93
C ALA A 86 -40.20 3.25 5.66
N THR A 87 -40.03 2.06 5.10
CA THR A 87 -39.42 1.85 3.78
C THR A 87 -40.21 0.82 2.99
N ALA A 88 -39.99 0.77 1.68
CA ALA A 88 -40.38 -0.37 0.84
C ALA A 88 -39.14 -0.94 0.14
N GLU A 89 -39.22 -2.19 -0.28
CA GLU A 89 -38.15 -2.88 -1.02
C GLU A 89 -37.93 -2.24 -2.39
N ASP A 90 -36.67 -2.00 -2.71
CA ASP A 90 -36.20 -1.39 -3.95
C ASP A 90 -34.68 -1.60 -4.03
N ASP A 91 -34.25 -2.64 -4.76
CA ASP A 91 -32.90 -3.23 -4.69
C ASP A 91 -31.77 -2.24 -5.03
N ASP A 92 -32.08 -1.21 -5.83
CA ASP A 92 -31.12 -0.19 -6.28
C ASP A 92 -31.14 1.08 -5.42
N SER A 93 -31.95 1.10 -4.37
CA SER A 93 -32.21 2.30 -3.55
C SER A 93 -31.57 2.25 -2.16
N VAL A 94 -31.20 3.45 -1.70
CA VAL A 94 -30.71 3.72 -0.35
C VAL A 94 -31.62 4.72 0.37
N CYS A 95 -32.16 4.37 1.53
CA CYS A 95 -32.99 5.23 2.37
C CYS A 95 -32.34 5.60 3.70
N LEU A 96 -32.09 6.90 3.91
CA LEU A 96 -31.46 7.44 5.10
C LEU A 96 -32.29 8.58 5.72
N LYS A 97 -32.32 8.72 7.04
CA LYS A 97 -32.96 9.82 7.77
C LYS A 97 -31.95 10.64 8.58
N VAL A 98 -32.26 11.91 8.81
CA VAL A 98 -31.52 12.76 9.75
C VAL A 98 -32.12 12.54 11.16
N PRO A 99 -31.31 12.25 12.20
CA PRO A 99 -31.79 12.14 13.58
C PRO A 99 -32.45 13.44 14.01
N THR A 100 -33.60 13.35 14.67
CA THR A 100 -34.20 14.49 15.35
C THR A 100 -33.77 14.44 16.81
N GLU A 101 -33.18 15.53 17.33
CA GLU A 101 -32.93 15.62 18.78
C GLU A 101 -34.27 15.60 19.54
N PRO A 102 -34.35 14.88 20.68
CA PRO A 102 -35.59 14.80 21.44
C PRO A 102 -35.85 16.14 22.12
N THR A 103 -36.91 16.84 21.69
CA THR A 103 -37.47 17.98 22.42
C THR A 103 -38.15 17.46 23.69
N PRO A 104 -37.87 18.02 24.89
CA PRO A 104 -38.47 17.53 26.12
C PRO A 104 -39.83 18.18 26.32
N GLU A 105 -40.91 17.40 26.41
CA GLU A 105 -42.20 17.86 26.96
C GLU A 105 -43.11 16.69 27.40
N PRO A 106 -44.15 16.91 28.21
CA PRO A 106 -44.13 16.51 29.61
C PRO A 106 -45.06 15.33 29.93
N SER A 107 -44.78 14.72 31.09
CA SER A 107 -45.50 13.62 31.71
C SER A 107 -47.02 13.78 31.70
N THR A 108 -47.73 12.79 31.13
CA THR A 108 -49.10 12.50 31.52
C THR A 108 -49.33 11.00 31.63
N THR A 109 -49.76 10.61 32.83
CA THR A 109 -50.07 9.26 33.30
C THR A 109 -51.33 8.72 32.64
N THR A 110 -51.32 7.50 32.11
CA THR A 110 -52.41 6.54 32.35
C THR A 110 -51.92 5.10 32.13
N ALA A 111 -52.16 4.25 33.12
CA ALA A 111 -51.83 2.84 33.12
C ALA A 111 -52.79 2.03 32.23
N THR A 112 -52.27 1.04 31.51
CA THR A 112 -53.04 -0.18 31.18
C THR A 112 -52.10 -1.38 31.14
N THR A 113 -52.59 -2.44 31.76
CA THR A 113 -51.88 -3.60 32.29
C THR A 113 -51.26 -4.49 31.20
N THR A 114 -50.05 -4.89 31.51
CA THR A 114 -49.08 -5.71 30.77
C THR A 114 -49.54 -7.16 30.56
N THR A 115 -49.38 -7.66 29.34
CA THR A 115 -48.91 -9.03 29.09
C THR A 115 -47.89 -8.97 27.95
N THR A 116 -46.61 -8.78 28.29
CA THR A 116 -45.50 -8.81 27.33
C THR A 116 -44.69 -10.08 27.52
N PHE A 117 -44.62 -10.89 26.46
CA PHE A 117 -43.47 -11.77 26.25
C PHE A 117 -42.26 -10.88 25.91
N PRO A 118 -41.09 -11.03 26.57
CA PRO A 118 -39.91 -10.24 26.21
C PRO A 118 -39.41 -10.69 24.83
N SER A 119 -39.37 -9.75 23.88
CA SER A 119 -38.71 -9.93 22.59
C SER A 119 -37.19 -9.81 22.79
N THR A 120 -36.54 -10.88 23.21
CA THR A 120 -35.09 -10.97 23.55
C THR A 120 -34.12 -10.71 22.39
N TRP A 121 -34.61 -10.25 21.24
CA TRP A 121 -33.84 -10.15 19.98
C TRP A 121 -33.35 -8.73 19.68
N LYS A 122 -33.97 -7.71 20.29
CA LYS A 122 -33.58 -6.30 20.11
C LYS A 122 -32.46 -5.85 21.05
N ASP A 123 -32.05 -6.71 21.97
CA ASP A 123 -31.20 -6.33 23.10
C ASP A 123 -29.72 -6.70 22.91
N TRP A 124 -29.36 -7.35 21.80
CA TRP A 124 -27.97 -7.65 21.48
C TRP A 124 -27.27 -6.39 20.97
N GLU A 125 -26.16 -6.02 21.59
CA GLU A 125 -25.37 -4.86 21.17
C GLU A 125 -24.40 -5.30 20.06
N LEU A 126 -24.49 -4.66 18.90
CA LEU A 126 -23.62 -4.92 17.75
C LEU A 126 -22.42 -3.96 17.78
N PHE A 127 -21.23 -4.55 17.67
CA PHE A 127 -19.98 -3.86 17.40
C PHE A 127 -19.54 -4.15 15.98
N TRP A 128 -19.83 -3.20 15.10
CA TRP A 128 -19.51 -3.30 13.68
C TRP A 128 -18.00 -3.29 13.47
N GLY A 129 -17.52 -4.20 12.63
CA GLY A 129 -16.10 -4.31 12.31
C GLY A 129 -15.22 -4.70 13.51
N MET A 130 -15.80 -5.35 14.52
CA MET A 130 -15.09 -5.79 15.71
C MET A 130 -14.95 -7.31 15.73
N ASN A 131 -13.73 -7.81 15.97
CA ASN A 131 -13.47 -9.23 16.20
C ASN A 131 -12.82 -9.44 17.57
N CYS A 132 -13.39 -10.36 18.34
CA CYS A 132 -12.90 -10.79 19.64
C CYS A 132 -12.55 -12.28 19.57
N TRP A 133 -11.33 -12.69 19.89
CA TRP A 133 -10.91 -14.10 19.91
C TRP A 133 -9.76 -14.32 20.90
N LYS A 134 -9.25 -15.55 20.97
CA LYS A 134 -8.15 -15.90 21.87
C LYS A 134 -6.98 -14.92 21.73
N HIS A 135 -6.50 -14.41 22.88
CA HIS A 135 -5.46 -13.39 22.98
C HIS A 135 -5.84 -11.99 22.45
N HIS A 136 -7.05 -11.80 21.95
CA HIS A 136 -7.59 -10.55 21.39
C HIS A 136 -9.00 -10.30 21.91
N GLY A 137 -9.10 -10.16 23.23
CA GLY A 137 -10.32 -9.74 23.89
C GLY A 137 -11.40 -10.80 24.08
N ALA A 138 -11.14 -12.09 23.87
CA ALA A 138 -12.03 -13.16 24.32
C ALA A 138 -11.31 -14.51 24.45
N ASP A 139 -11.93 -15.47 25.11
CA ASP A 139 -11.50 -16.87 25.13
C ASP A 139 -12.44 -17.75 24.28
N GLU A 140 -11.89 -18.85 23.76
CA GLU A 140 -12.56 -19.84 22.93
C GLU A 140 -13.28 -20.93 23.76
N PHE A 141 -14.28 -21.58 23.16
CA PHE A 141 -14.89 -22.80 23.68
C PHE A 141 -14.17 -24.04 23.13
N GLU A 142 -14.46 -25.23 23.68
CA GLU A 142 -13.87 -26.48 23.20
C GLU A 142 -14.22 -26.79 21.74
N THR A 143 -15.40 -26.37 21.30
CA THR A 143 -15.81 -26.37 19.89
C THR A 143 -15.81 -24.92 19.39
N ASP A 144 -14.75 -24.53 18.68
CA ASP A 144 -14.59 -23.19 18.12
C ASP A 144 -13.92 -23.25 16.72
N PRO A 145 -14.60 -22.82 15.64
CA PRO A 145 -16.00 -22.37 15.56
C PRO A 145 -17.01 -23.49 15.84
N LEU A 146 -18.29 -23.13 15.99
CA LEU A 146 -19.38 -24.10 15.95
C LEU A 146 -19.38 -24.83 14.60
N LEU A 147 -19.55 -26.16 14.64
CA LEU A 147 -19.53 -27.00 13.44
C LEU A 147 -20.80 -26.80 12.60
N GLY A 148 -20.65 -26.15 11.45
CA GLY A 148 -21.71 -25.90 10.47
C GLY A 148 -21.85 -24.42 10.13
N GLU A 149 -22.85 -24.11 9.30
CA GLU A 149 -23.20 -22.72 8.95
C GLU A 149 -24.50 -22.33 9.66
N TYR A 150 -24.54 -21.12 10.21
CA TYR A 150 -25.61 -20.60 11.05
C TYR A 150 -26.04 -19.23 10.54
N SER A 151 -27.34 -18.94 10.57
CA SER A 151 -27.82 -17.56 10.55
C SER A 151 -27.40 -16.83 11.82
N LEU A 152 -27.42 -15.49 11.83
CA LEU A 152 -27.15 -14.70 13.03
C LEU A 152 -28.03 -15.16 14.20
N ARG A 153 -29.31 -15.41 13.93
CA ARG A 153 -30.26 -15.89 14.93
C ARG A 153 -29.86 -17.24 15.51
N GLU A 154 -29.51 -18.21 14.67
CA GLU A 154 -29.12 -19.54 15.15
C GLU A 154 -27.82 -19.49 15.97
N CYS A 155 -26.89 -18.60 15.59
CA CYS A 155 -25.64 -18.37 16.34
C CYS A 155 -25.92 -17.72 17.71
N GLN A 156 -26.81 -16.72 17.77
CA GLN A 156 -27.27 -16.12 19.03
C GLN A 156 -27.98 -17.15 19.92
N GLU A 157 -28.85 -17.98 19.34
CA GLU A 157 -29.54 -19.06 20.07
C GLU A 157 -28.57 -20.11 20.61
N ALA A 158 -27.48 -20.41 19.89
CA ALA A 158 -26.41 -21.27 20.38
C ALA A 158 -25.68 -20.64 21.58
N CYS A 159 -25.35 -19.34 21.53
CA CYS A 159 -24.76 -18.62 22.66
C CYS A 159 -25.70 -18.57 23.87
N LEU A 160 -27.01 -18.42 23.67
CA LEU A 160 -27.99 -18.40 24.78
C LEU A 160 -28.08 -19.75 25.50
N LYS A 161 -27.84 -20.87 24.79
CA LYS A 161 -27.80 -22.22 25.36
C LYS A 161 -26.51 -22.50 26.14
N GLU A 162 -25.46 -21.74 25.87
CA GLU A 162 -24.15 -21.89 26.52
C GLU A 162 -24.03 -20.94 27.73
N PRO A 163 -23.93 -21.46 28.97
CA PRO A 163 -23.93 -20.64 30.18
C PRO A 163 -22.77 -19.64 30.26
N ASP A 164 -21.59 -20.01 29.77
CA ASP A 164 -20.39 -19.15 29.83
C ASP A 164 -20.30 -18.17 28.64
N CYS A 165 -21.21 -18.27 27.67
CA CYS A 165 -21.16 -17.45 26.47
C CYS A 165 -21.58 -16.00 26.77
N GLN A 166 -20.67 -15.08 26.48
CA GLN A 166 -20.79 -13.64 26.67
C GLN A 166 -21.08 -12.89 25.37
N GLY A 167 -20.79 -13.48 24.22
CA GLY A 167 -21.11 -12.89 22.91
C GLY A 167 -20.76 -13.83 21.77
N ILE A 168 -21.02 -13.38 20.54
CA ILE A 168 -20.71 -14.11 19.32
C ILE A 168 -19.90 -13.27 18.35
N VAL A 169 -19.11 -13.93 17.50
CA VAL A 169 -18.45 -13.31 16.35
C VAL A 169 -18.95 -13.98 15.07
N MET A 170 -19.24 -13.20 14.03
CA MET A 170 -19.61 -13.68 12.69
C MET A 170 -19.08 -12.73 11.59
N PRO A 171 -18.84 -13.20 10.34
CA PRO A 171 -18.35 -12.38 9.24
C PRO A 171 -19.38 -11.33 8.81
N GLN A 172 -18.92 -10.13 8.41
CA GLN A 172 -19.76 -9.05 7.86
C GLN A 172 -20.56 -9.50 6.61
N GLY A 173 -21.69 -8.84 6.32
CA GLY A 173 -22.60 -9.15 5.20
C GLY A 173 -24.05 -9.37 5.65
N ASP A 174 -24.92 -9.89 4.78
CA ASP A 174 -26.35 -10.09 5.06
C ASP A 174 -26.59 -11.19 6.11
N GLN A 175 -26.74 -10.76 7.36
CA GLN A 175 -26.72 -11.60 8.56
C GLN A 175 -27.99 -12.46 8.74
N ASP A 176 -29.05 -12.16 7.99
CA ASP A 176 -30.34 -12.87 8.11
C ASP A 176 -30.66 -13.73 6.86
N VAL A 177 -29.86 -13.63 5.80
CA VAL A 177 -30.06 -14.40 4.55
C VAL A 177 -28.96 -15.45 4.33
N SER A 178 -27.70 -15.13 4.64
CA SER A 178 -26.57 -16.05 4.44
C SER A 178 -26.20 -16.79 5.73
N ARG A 179 -26.14 -18.13 5.65
CA ARG A 179 -25.63 -18.95 6.76
C ARG A 179 -24.10 -18.86 6.75
N LYS A 180 -23.48 -18.62 7.91
CA LYS A 180 -22.04 -18.39 8.05
C LYS A 180 -21.48 -19.13 9.26
N THR A 181 -20.16 -19.23 9.31
CA THR A 181 -19.46 -19.72 10.48
C THR A 181 -19.77 -18.87 11.71
N CYS A 182 -20.02 -19.52 12.84
CA CYS A 182 -20.39 -18.91 14.11
C CYS A 182 -19.35 -19.21 15.18
N TRP A 183 -18.94 -18.20 15.92
CA TRP A 183 -18.01 -18.33 17.03
C TRP A 183 -18.64 -17.86 18.34
N LEU A 184 -18.61 -18.70 19.37
CA LEU A 184 -19.04 -18.33 20.72
C LEU A 184 -17.84 -17.76 21.50
N ARG A 185 -18.08 -16.75 22.34
CA ARG A 185 -17.03 -16.05 23.10
C ARG A 185 -17.34 -16.00 24.59
N LYS A 186 -16.32 -16.28 25.42
CA LYS A 186 -16.35 -16.11 26.88
C LYS A 186 -15.18 -15.24 27.34
N ASN A 187 -15.20 -14.76 28.58
CA ASN A 187 -14.18 -13.88 29.16
C ASN A 187 -13.82 -12.66 28.28
N VAL A 188 -14.83 -12.02 27.70
CA VAL A 188 -14.69 -10.92 26.74
C VAL A 188 -14.14 -9.67 27.42
N ARG A 189 -13.05 -9.13 26.85
CA ARG A 189 -12.40 -7.87 27.17
C ARG A 189 -12.42 -6.98 25.92
N LYS A 190 -13.48 -6.18 25.79
CA LYS A 190 -13.81 -5.42 24.56
C LYS A 190 -12.72 -4.45 24.12
N ASP A 191 -11.98 -3.87 25.05
CA ASP A 191 -10.83 -3.00 24.81
C ASP A 191 -9.65 -3.72 24.14
N GLN A 192 -9.60 -5.04 24.24
CA GLN A 192 -8.59 -5.89 23.58
C GLN A 192 -9.11 -6.54 22.31
N CYS A 193 -10.39 -6.33 21.96
CA CYS A 193 -10.94 -6.75 20.68
C CYS A 193 -10.46 -5.81 19.57
N ARG A 194 -10.29 -6.34 18.35
CA ARG A 194 -9.75 -5.57 17.22
C ARG A 194 -10.87 -4.88 16.47
N GLN A 195 -10.67 -3.59 16.16
CA GLN A 195 -11.55 -2.75 15.35
C GLN A 195 -11.14 -2.79 13.86
N GLY A 196 -12.04 -2.45 12.94
CA GLY A 196 -11.77 -2.41 11.49
C GLY A 196 -11.62 -3.78 10.83
N HIS A 197 -12.19 -4.83 11.41
CA HIS A 197 -12.05 -6.23 11.00
C HIS A 197 -13.25 -6.69 10.14
N PRO A 198 -13.13 -7.64 9.18
CA PRO A 198 -14.25 -8.14 8.36
C PRO A 198 -15.31 -8.96 9.13
N PHE A 199 -15.29 -8.90 10.46
CA PHE A 199 -16.22 -9.61 11.34
C PHE A 199 -16.88 -8.60 12.28
N ASN A 200 -18.04 -8.99 12.77
CA ASN A 200 -18.81 -8.24 13.74
C ASN A 200 -18.83 -9.03 15.06
N PHE A 201 -18.84 -8.31 16.17
CA PHE A 201 -19.02 -8.88 17.50
C PHE A 201 -20.40 -8.46 18.03
N TRP A 202 -21.17 -9.43 18.52
CA TRP A 202 -22.44 -9.15 19.20
C TRP A 202 -22.33 -9.56 20.65
N LEU A 203 -22.61 -8.61 21.54
CA LEU A 203 -22.61 -8.83 22.98
C LEU A 203 -23.98 -9.33 23.44
N ARG A 204 -23.97 -10.41 24.23
CA ARG A 204 -25.18 -11.01 24.78
C ARG A 204 -25.86 -10.02 25.76
N PRO A 205 -27.20 -9.90 25.71
CA PRO A 205 -27.94 -9.06 26.64
C PRO A 205 -27.63 -9.40 28.10
N GLY A 206 -27.36 -8.37 28.90
CA GLY A 206 -27.11 -8.51 30.34
C GLY A 206 -25.67 -8.82 30.74
N VAL A 207 -24.74 -8.99 29.79
CA VAL A 207 -23.31 -9.15 30.09
C VAL A 207 -22.66 -7.78 30.33
N GLN A 208 -22.03 -7.60 31.49
CA GLN A 208 -21.21 -6.44 31.81
C GLN A 208 -19.74 -6.76 31.53
N LEU A 209 -19.13 -6.08 30.57
CA LEU A 209 -17.73 -6.26 30.19
C LEU A 209 -16.79 -5.59 31.21
N GLN A 210 -15.68 -6.24 31.54
CA GLN A 210 -14.69 -5.67 32.47
C GLN A 210 -13.95 -4.49 31.80
N ARG A 211 -13.77 -3.37 32.51
CA ARG A 211 -12.93 -2.23 32.09
C ARG A 211 -11.50 -2.42 32.62
N ALA A 212 -10.50 -2.43 31.73
CA ALA A 212 -9.09 -2.33 32.10
C ALA A 212 -8.65 -0.85 32.27
N GLY A 213 -7.65 -0.63 33.14
CA GLY A 213 -7.11 0.70 33.50
C GLY A 213 -6.28 1.38 32.39
N PRO A 214 -5.76 2.60 32.65
CA PRO A 214 -5.22 3.48 31.62
C PRO A 214 -3.88 2.99 31.04
N THR A 215 -3.77 2.99 29.72
CA THR A 215 -2.59 2.60 28.93
C THR A 215 -1.80 3.82 28.44
N GLY A 216 -0.46 3.72 28.48
CA GLY A 216 0.50 4.37 27.56
C GLY A 216 0.68 5.88 27.69
N GLU A 217 -0.20 6.68 27.11
CA GLU A 217 0.01 8.13 26.95
C GLU A 217 -0.35 8.93 28.21
N ALA A 218 -1.39 8.48 28.93
CA ALA A 218 -1.81 9.07 30.21
C ALA A 218 -0.79 8.86 31.36
N ALA A 219 0.24 8.03 31.14
CA ALA A 219 1.33 7.84 32.08
C ALA A 219 2.42 8.92 31.95
N CYS A 220 2.57 9.55 30.78
CA CYS A 220 3.71 10.42 30.46
C CYS A 220 3.44 11.92 30.64
N CYS A 221 2.19 12.34 30.50
CA CYS A 221 1.73 13.71 30.71
C CYS A 221 0.27 13.72 31.18
N ALA A 222 -0.16 14.84 31.76
CA ALA A 222 -1.56 15.04 32.08
C ALA A 222 -2.40 15.13 30.79
N ALA A 223 -3.68 14.74 30.89
CA ALA A 223 -4.60 14.81 29.76
C ALA A 223 -4.67 16.24 29.19
N PHE A 224 -4.76 16.39 27.87
CA PHE A 224 -4.77 17.71 27.23
C PHE A 224 -5.87 18.65 27.72
N ASP A 225 -6.96 18.14 28.29
CA ASP A 225 -8.02 18.97 28.88
C ASP A 225 -7.57 19.70 30.16
N SER A 226 -6.45 19.31 30.76
CA SER A 226 -5.84 19.99 31.89
C SER A 226 -4.68 20.92 31.51
N TRP A 227 -4.35 21.03 30.21
CA TRP A 227 -3.30 21.92 29.73
C TRP A 227 -3.83 23.36 29.63
N PRO A 228 -3.17 24.35 30.24
CA PRO A 228 -3.62 25.75 30.16
C PRO A 228 -3.33 26.33 28.78
N SER A 229 -4.09 27.30 28.29
CA SER A 229 -3.68 28.12 27.14
C SER A 229 -3.32 27.35 25.84
N VAL A 230 -3.92 26.18 25.59
CA VAL A 230 -3.81 25.46 24.30
C VAL A 230 -4.44 26.33 23.21
N ASP A 231 -3.65 26.68 22.20
CA ASP A 231 -4.12 27.55 21.12
C ASP A 231 -5.00 26.78 20.14
N ASN A 232 -6.14 27.36 19.79
CA ASN A 232 -7.12 26.81 18.86
C ASN A 232 -7.54 25.33 19.14
N GLY A 233 -7.28 24.82 20.35
CA GLY A 233 -7.53 23.43 20.72
C GLY A 233 -6.61 22.41 20.02
N VAL A 234 -5.49 22.85 19.44
CA VAL A 234 -4.57 22.02 18.65
C VAL A 234 -3.75 21.13 19.59
N LYS A 235 -4.18 19.87 19.68
CA LYS A 235 -3.56 18.79 20.47
C LYS A 235 -2.84 17.85 19.53
N CYS A 236 -1.53 17.71 19.70
CA CYS A 236 -0.68 16.85 18.89
C CYS A 236 -0.44 15.52 19.61
N SER A 237 0.26 14.59 18.96
CA SER A 237 0.64 13.32 19.57
C SER A 237 1.85 13.47 20.51
N GLY A 238 2.02 12.51 21.41
CA GLY A 238 3.26 12.39 22.19
C GLY A 238 3.47 13.51 23.20
N CYS A 239 2.39 13.91 23.89
CA CYS A 239 2.40 14.99 24.88
C CYS A 239 2.86 16.33 24.30
N THR A 240 2.45 16.65 23.07
CA THR A 240 2.75 17.94 22.40
C THR A 240 1.45 18.67 22.10
N ALA A 241 1.41 19.98 22.31
CA ALA A 241 0.29 20.83 21.90
C ALA A 241 0.82 22.17 21.39
N LEU A 242 0.03 22.81 20.55
CA LEU A 242 0.22 24.22 20.21
C LEU A 242 -0.33 25.07 21.36
N VAL A 243 0.49 25.94 21.91
CA VAL A 243 0.15 26.65 23.14
C VAL A 243 0.54 28.11 23.04
N LEU A 244 -0.31 28.98 23.56
CA LEU A 244 -0.03 30.40 23.66
C LEU A 244 1.08 30.61 24.70
N THR A 245 2.30 30.92 24.23
CA THR A 245 3.46 31.10 25.11
C THR A 245 3.67 32.54 25.55
N GLU A 246 2.95 33.51 24.99
CA GLU A 246 3.03 34.93 25.36
C GLU A 246 2.89 35.16 26.89
N PRO A 247 1.91 34.56 27.61
CA PRO A 247 1.81 34.71 29.07
C PRO A 247 2.99 34.12 29.85
N TYR A 248 3.78 33.26 29.20
CA TYR A 248 4.89 32.51 29.77
C TYR A 248 6.26 33.04 29.28
N GLY A 249 6.26 34.22 28.65
CA GLY A 249 7.47 34.88 28.15
C GLY A 249 8.04 34.27 26.87
N GLY A 250 7.18 33.63 26.06
CA GLY A 250 7.54 33.01 24.79
C GLY A 250 8.30 31.70 24.93
N ARG A 251 8.21 31.00 26.07
CA ARG A 251 9.03 29.81 26.35
C ARG A 251 8.22 28.61 26.85
N CYS A 252 8.56 27.44 26.32
CA CYS A 252 7.92 26.18 26.69
C CYS A 252 8.30 25.70 28.10
N ASP A 253 9.49 26.04 28.63
CA ASP A 253 9.88 25.70 30.01
C ASP A 253 8.89 26.29 31.03
N LYS A 254 8.60 27.59 30.93
CA LYS A 254 7.65 28.31 31.79
C LYS A 254 6.22 27.85 31.59
N TYR A 255 5.85 27.52 30.36
CA TYR A 255 4.54 26.97 30.05
C TYR A 255 4.33 25.61 30.73
N CYS A 256 5.23 24.63 30.54
CA CYS A 256 5.11 23.30 31.13
C CYS A 256 5.13 23.33 32.66
N GLU A 257 5.97 24.20 33.25
CA GLU A 257 6.03 24.40 34.71
C GLU A 257 4.68 24.85 35.30
N SER A 258 3.87 25.60 34.53
CA SER A 258 2.63 26.22 35.02
C SER A 258 1.55 25.23 35.47
N PHE A 259 1.60 23.99 34.98
CA PHE A 259 0.71 22.91 35.36
C PHE A 259 1.47 21.67 35.87
N GLY A 260 2.69 21.88 36.38
CA GLY A 260 3.47 20.86 37.09
C GLY A 260 4.22 19.87 36.20
N HIS A 261 4.55 20.25 34.96
CA HIS A 261 5.29 19.43 34.00
C HIS A 261 6.68 20.03 33.70
N VAL A 262 7.51 19.28 32.99
CA VAL A 262 8.84 19.68 32.52
C VAL A 262 8.84 19.71 30.99
N CYS A 263 9.45 20.73 30.39
CA CYS A 263 9.59 20.82 28.95
C CYS A 263 10.59 19.78 28.44
N TYR A 264 10.17 19.02 27.44
CA TYR A 264 10.98 18.03 26.76
C TYR A 264 11.47 18.52 25.39
N GLN A 265 10.60 19.20 24.63
CA GLN A 265 10.91 19.76 23.33
C GLN A 265 10.10 21.04 23.10
N ALA A 266 10.69 21.98 22.36
CA ALA A 266 10.05 23.21 21.90
C ALA A 266 10.27 23.38 20.39
N ALA A 267 9.26 23.86 19.68
CA ALA A 267 9.34 24.14 18.26
C ALA A 267 8.37 25.24 17.85
N GLU A 268 8.69 25.89 16.75
CA GLU A 268 7.75 26.72 15.99
C GLU A 268 6.94 25.82 15.05
N GLU A 269 5.65 26.08 14.93
CA GLU A 269 4.72 25.43 14.00
C GLU A 269 4.70 26.03 12.59
N VAL A 270 4.16 25.26 11.66
CA VAL A 270 3.67 25.74 10.37
C VAL A 270 2.17 25.94 10.49
N ASP A 271 1.65 27.09 10.06
CA ASP A 271 0.21 27.34 9.84
C ASP A 271 -0.71 26.79 10.96
N GLU A 272 -0.46 27.14 12.23
CA GLU A 272 -1.34 26.85 13.37
C GLU A 272 -1.65 25.35 13.53
N ASN A 273 -0.68 24.47 13.24
CA ASN A 273 -0.86 23.03 13.30
C ASN A 273 0.33 22.30 13.96
N CYS A 274 0.31 20.97 13.95
CA CYS A 274 1.34 20.14 14.61
C CYS A 274 2.64 19.95 13.81
N ALA A 275 2.76 20.55 12.62
CA ALA A 275 3.97 20.46 11.80
C ALA A 275 5.03 21.44 12.30
N VAL A 276 6.26 20.96 12.49
CA VAL A 276 7.35 21.80 12.96
C VAL A 276 7.98 22.57 11.79
N LYS A 277 8.00 23.89 11.92
CA LYS A 277 8.73 24.82 11.05
C LYS A 277 10.21 24.83 11.39
N TYR A 278 10.56 24.93 12.68
CA TYR A 278 11.92 24.68 13.19
C TYR A 278 11.89 24.38 14.69
N THR A 279 12.90 23.68 15.20
CA THR A 279 13.02 23.37 16.63
C THR A 279 13.79 24.46 17.39
N SER A 280 13.41 24.69 18.65
CA SER A 280 14.06 25.64 19.54
C SER A 280 14.39 24.98 20.89
N GLY A 281 15.27 25.61 21.67
CA GLY A 281 15.52 25.18 23.05
C GLY A 281 14.31 25.47 23.94
N CYS A 282 14.00 24.60 24.90
CA CYS A 282 12.88 24.80 25.84
C CYS A 282 12.96 26.13 26.62
N ASP A 283 14.16 26.65 26.84
CA ASP A 283 14.46 27.90 27.57
C ASP A 283 14.65 29.12 26.64
N VAL A 284 14.53 28.91 25.32
CA VAL A 284 14.71 29.95 24.30
C VAL A 284 13.35 30.55 23.94
N ALA A 285 13.23 31.87 24.06
CA ALA A 285 12.05 32.56 23.59
C ALA A 285 12.05 32.66 22.07
N ILE A 286 10.97 32.24 21.42
CA ILE A 286 10.78 32.50 20.00
C ILE A 286 10.14 33.88 19.85
N ALA A 287 10.88 34.81 19.24
CA ALA A 287 10.36 36.14 18.94
C ALA A 287 9.55 36.10 17.64
N ASP A 288 8.50 36.92 17.57
CA ASP A 288 7.61 37.10 16.41
C ASP A 288 6.58 35.97 16.15
N THR A 289 6.28 35.14 17.15
CA THR A 289 5.12 34.22 17.20
C THR A 289 4.29 34.43 18.47
N SER A 290 3.00 34.09 18.45
CA SER A 290 2.09 34.12 19.62
C SER A 290 2.03 32.80 20.39
N ASP A 291 2.45 31.73 19.72
CA ASP A 291 2.18 30.35 20.04
C ASP A 291 3.36 29.48 19.62
N MET A 292 3.50 28.33 20.27
CA MET A 292 4.59 27.40 20.00
C MET A 292 4.14 25.97 20.25
N LEU A 293 4.76 25.02 19.58
CA LEU A 293 4.65 23.60 19.91
C LEU A 293 5.49 23.29 21.14
N CYS A 294 4.82 23.01 22.26
CA CYS A 294 5.46 22.60 23.51
C CYS A 294 5.17 21.14 23.82
N THR A 295 6.23 20.35 24.03
CA THR A 295 6.15 18.97 24.51
C THR A 295 6.42 18.94 26.01
N CYS A 296 5.42 18.59 26.84
CA CYS A 296 5.52 18.61 28.30
C CYS A 296 5.38 17.21 28.90
N ARG A 297 6.24 16.85 29.85
CA ARG A 297 6.23 15.54 30.54
C ARG A 297 6.06 15.68 32.06
N LEU A 298 5.52 14.64 32.70
CA LEU A 298 5.51 14.55 34.16
C LEU A 298 6.96 14.50 34.70
N PRO A 299 7.28 15.20 35.81
CA PRO A 299 8.65 15.24 36.34
C PRO A 299 9.26 13.88 36.69
N GLN A 300 8.42 12.87 36.94
CA GLN A 300 8.83 11.52 37.35
C GLN A 300 9.18 10.62 36.15
N GLU A 301 8.86 11.05 34.93
CA GLU A 301 8.95 10.24 33.69
C GLU A 301 10.06 10.73 32.74
N LEU A 302 11.03 11.51 33.25
CA LEU A 302 12.16 12.03 32.47
C LEU A 302 13.20 10.95 32.14
N ASP A 303 13.20 9.82 32.87
CA ASP A 303 14.20 8.75 32.74
C ASP A 303 13.61 7.37 32.31
N GLU A 304 12.31 7.27 32.00
CA GLU A 304 11.66 6.00 31.60
C GLU A 304 11.54 5.83 30.06
N PRO A 305 11.94 4.67 29.49
CA PRO A 305 11.85 4.39 28.05
C PRO A 305 10.41 4.19 27.53
N LYS A 306 9.40 4.35 28.38
CA LYS A 306 7.97 4.22 28.00
C LYS A 306 7.40 5.48 27.37
N CYS A 307 8.09 6.61 27.48
CA CYS A 307 7.62 7.92 27.01
C CYS A 307 8.38 8.44 25.79
N ASP A 308 9.18 7.61 25.12
CA ASP A 308 9.99 7.99 23.97
C ASP A 308 9.16 8.00 22.68
N TRP A 309 8.73 9.19 22.28
CA TRP A 309 8.05 9.44 21.01
C TRP A 309 9.02 10.04 19.99
N PRO A 310 9.05 9.57 18.73
CA PRO A 310 9.85 10.20 17.68
C PRO A 310 9.28 11.59 17.36
N GLY A 311 10.05 12.64 17.61
CA GLY A 311 9.68 14.01 17.29
C GLY A 311 9.72 14.29 15.78
N PRO A 312 9.01 15.32 15.30
CA PRO A 312 8.97 15.68 13.88
C PRO A 312 10.31 16.25 13.37
N GLU A 313 10.69 15.80 12.17
CA GLU A 313 11.97 16.10 11.50
C GLU A 313 11.96 17.51 10.85
N PRO A 314 13.06 18.30 10.89
CA PRO A 314 13.09 19.66 10.34
C PRO A 314 13.09 19.69 8.80
N LEU A 315 12.38 20.65 8.21
CA LEU A 315 12.33 20.88 6.75
C LEU A 315 13.59 21.59 6.20
N PRO A 316 13.97 21.32 4.93
CA PRO A 316 15.14 21.93 4.29
C PRO A 316 14.85 23.36 3.78
N PRO A 317 15.88 24.23 3.68
CA PRO A 317 15.72 25.62 3.22
C PRO A 317 15.61 25.76 1.69
N SER A 318 14.89 26.81 1.25
CA SER A 318 14.56 27.15 -0.15
C SER A 318 15.78 27.49 -1.04
N PRO A 319 15.73 27.24 -2.37
CA PRO A 319 16.90 27.33 -3.26
C PRO A 319 17.20 28.72 -3.87
N PRO A 320 18.48 29.07 -4.13
CA PRO A 320 18.90 30.23 -4.94
C PRO A 320 19.47 29.88 -6.34
N THR A 321 19.74 30.93 -7.14
CA THR A 321 19.83 31.01 -8.63
C THR A 321 21.09 30.47 -9.33
N ALA A 322 20.96 30.20 -10.65
CA ALA A 322 21.91 29.51 -11.55
C ALA A 322 23.32 30.15 -11.70
N GLU A 323 23.54 31.40 -11.31
CA GLU A 323 24.84 32.09 -11.43
C GLU A 323 25.93 31.51 -10.50
N ALA A 324 25.54 30.69 -9.51
CA ALA A 324 26.47 30.03 -8.62
C ALA A 324 27.19 28.80 -9.25
N CYS A 325 26.62 28.20 -10.30
CA CYS A 325 27.00 26.84 -10.74
C CYS A 325 28.07 26.76 -11.82
N CYS A 326 28.15 27.74 -12.73
CA CYS A 326 29.13 27.76 -13.81
C CYS A 326 29.72 29.15 -14.01
N ALA A 327 30.76 29.24 -14.82
CA ALA A 327 31.23 30.51 -15.33
C ALA A 327 30.21 31.08 -16.32
N ASN A 328 30.20 32.41 -16.43
CA ASN A 328 29.38 33.12 -17.41
C ASN A 328 29.66 32.59 -18.82
N PHE A 329 28.64 32.34 -19.64
CA PHE A 329 28.83 31.79 -20.98
C PHE A 329 29.76 32.62 -21.88
N ALA A 330 29.91 33.92 -21.63
CA ALA A 330 30.87 34.75 -22.35
C ALA A 330 32.34 34.34 -22.13
N SER A 331 32.64 33.55 -21.09
CA SER A 331 33.99 33.01 -20.82
C SER A 331 34.18 31.57 -21.27
N TRP A 332 33.16 30.93 -21.85
CA TRP A 332 33.28 29.56 -22.35
C TRP A 332 34.03 29.55 -23.69
N PRO A 333 35.05 28.70 -23.86
CA PRO A 333 35.77 28.59 -25.14
C PRO A 333 34.90 27.92 -26.20
N ASN A 334 35.07 28.24 -27.48
CA ASN A 334 34.47 27.46 -28.59
C ASN A 334 32.94 27.23 -28.49
N VAL A 335 32.16 28.17 -27.95
CA VAL A 335 30.69 28.09 -28.02
C VAL A 335 30.26 28.24 -29.47
N ASP A 336 29.62 27.20 -30.01
CA ASP A 336 29.21 27.17 -31.40
C ASP A 336 28.02 28.10 -31.62
N ASN A 337 28.14 28.99 -32.61
CA ASN A 337 27.15 30.00 -32.99
C ASN A 337 26.59 30.85 -31.84
N GLY A 338 27.27 30.89 -30.69
CA GLY A 338 26.80 31.58 -29.48
C GLY A 338 25.58 30.92 -28.80
N VAL A 339 25.29 29.66 -29.10
CA VAL A 339 24.14 28.93 -28.55
C VAL A 339 24.40 28.56 -27.10
N THR A 340 23.72 29.26 -26.20
CA THR A 340 23.78 29.07 -24.75
C THR A 340 22.42 28.62 -24.25
N CYS A 341 22.42 27.66 -23.34
CA CYS A 341 21.24 27.01 -22.82
C CYS A 341 21.11 27.26 -21.31
N ASP A 342 19.94 26.98 -20.74
CA ASP A 342 19.75 27.09 -19.29
C ASP A 342 20.58 26.04 -18.54
N ASN A 343 20.81 26.28 -17.25
CA ASN A 343 21.49 25.35 -16.33
C ASN A 343 22.91 24.96 -16.76
N CYS A 344 23.73 25.95 -17.15
CA CYS A 344 25.16 25.75 -17.41
C CYS A 344 25.44 24.78 -18.56
N MET A 345 24.64 24.84 -19.63
CA MET A 345 24.81 24.06 -20.84
C MET A 345 24.98 24.98 -22.05
N ALA A 346 25.85 24.64 -22.98
CA ALA A 346 26.00 25.35 -24.23
C ALA A 346 26.31 24.35 -25.36
N LEU A 347 26.00 24.74 -26.59
CA LEU A 347 26.48 24.05 -27.77
C LEU A 347 27.92 24.48 -28.03
N VAL A 348 28.85 23.53 -28.14
CA VAL A 348 30.27 23.84 -28.16
C VAL A 348 31.00 22.97 -29.17
N GLU A 349 31.96 23.56 -29.88
CA GLU A 349 32.82 22.83 -30.80
C GLU A 349 33.80 21.96 -29.99
N THR A 350 33.60 20.65 -30.00
CA THR A 350 34.42 19.72 -29.20
C THR A 350 35.56 19.08 -29.99
N ALA A 351 35.66 19.34 -31.29
CA ALA A 351 36.73 18.82 -32.15
C ALA A 351 38.16 19.09 -31.61
N PRO A 352 38.51 20.28 -31.10
CA PRO A 352 39.82 20.53 -30.48
C PRO A 352 40.08 19.70 -29.21
N TYR A 353 39.00 19.20 -28.59
CA TYR A 353 39.00 18.50 -27.31
C TYR A 353 38.82 16.98 -27.49
N GLY A 354 38.97 16.46 -28.73
CA GLY A 354 38.83 15.04 -29.04
C GLY A 354 37.37 14.58 -29.02
N ASN A 355 36.44 15.46 -29.39
CA ASN A 355 35.00 15.25 -29.41
C ASN A 355 34.41 14.87 -28.05
N ARG A 356 34.98 15.33 -26.95
CA ARG A 356 34.55 14.97 -25.58
C ARG A 356 34.27 16.20 -24.73
N CYS A 357 33.13 16.19 -24.04
CA CYS A 357 32.76 17.29 -23.15
C CYS A 357 33.60 17.35 -21.88
N ASP A 358 34.15 16.24 -21.37
CA ASP A 358 34.99 16.29 -20.17
C ASP A 358 36.27 17.11 -20.40
N ARG A 359 36.97 16.89 -21.51
CA ARG A 359 38.15 17.66 -21.92
C ARG A 359 37.79 19.11 -22.26
N TYR A 360 36.62 19.33 -22.85
CA TYR A 360 36.11 20.66 -23.10
C TYR A 360 35.89 21.42 -21.79
N CYS A 361 35.14 20.87 -20.84
CA CYS A 361 34.87 21.53 -19.55
C CYS A 361 36.16 21.73 -18.73
N GLU A 362 37.08 20.76 -18.74
CA GLU A 362 38.37 20.85 -18.06
C GLU A 362 39.21 22.02 -18.59
N SER A 363 39.09 22.35 -19.88
CA SER A 363 39.88 23.41 -20.52
C SER A 363 39.71 24.80 -19.91
N PHE A 364 38.60 25.05 -19.19
CA PHE A 364 38.33 26.29 -18.48
C PHE A 364 37.99 26.07 -16.99
N GLY A 365 38.48 24.97 -16.41
CA GLY A 365 38.40 24.69 -14.97
C GLY A 365 37.01 24.27 -14.49
N HIS A 366 36.25 23.58 -15.34
CA HIS A 366 34.92 23.05 -15.03
C HIS A 366 34.89 21.53 -15.19
N VAL A 367 33.86 20.91 -14.62
CA VAL A 367 33.59 19.48 -14.72
C VAL A 367 32.39 19.26 -15.62
N CYS A 368 32.49 18.32 -16.55
CA CYS A 368 31.38 17.93 -17.40
C CYS A 368 30.35 17.11 -16.64
N ILE A 369 29.10 17.56 -16.67
CA ILE A 369 27.91 16.95 -16.06
C ILE A 369 27.14 16.11 -17.04
N GLU A 370 27.05 16.62 -18.26
CA GLU A 370 26.24 16.05 -19.31
C GLU A 370 26.90 16.36 -20.64
N ALA A 371 26.97 15.34 -21.49
CA ALA A 371 27.32 15.47 -22.89
C ALA A 371 26.14 14.96 -23.72
N ALA A 372 25.73 15.73 -24.71
CA ALA A 372 24.61 15.36 -25.54
C ALA A 372 24.82 15.82 -26.97
N GLU A 373 24.38 15.00 -27.90
CA GLU A 373 24.17 15.40 -29.26
C GLU A 373 22.92 16.27 -29.34
N GLU A 374 22.97 17.29 -30.19
CA GLU A 374 21.95 18.33 -30.33
C GLU A 374 20.94 17.98 -31.46
N MET A 375 19.79 18.66 -31.51
CA MET A 375 18.92 18.67 -32.70
C MET A 375 18.86 20.04 -33.38
N ASP A 376 19.39 20.17 -34.60
CA ASP A 376 19.26 21.37 -35.43
C ASP A 376 19.88 22.65 -34.82
N GLU A 377 21.17 22.58 -34.46
CA GLU A 377 22.01 23.65 -33.89
C GLU A 377 21.36 24.38 -32.70
N ASN A 378 20.72 23.65 -31.78
CA ASN A 378 20.02 24.25 -30.65
C ASN A 378 20.11 23.46 -29.34
N CYS A 379 19.43 23.95 -28.30
CA CYS A 379 19.48 23.37 -26.95
C CYS A 379 18.65 22.09 -26.76
N GLN A 380 18.04 21.54 -27.82
CA GLN A 380 17.29 20.30 -27.75
C GLN A 380 18.24 19.10 -27.88
N VAL A 381 18.10 18.13 -26.99
CA VAL A 381 18.95 16.94 -26.98
C VAL A 381 18.39 15.88 -27.94
N LYS A 382 19.24 15.41 -28.86
CA LYS A 382 18.97 14.27 -29.74
C LYS A 382 19.27 12.94 -29.08
N TYR A 383 20.44 12.80 -28.46
CA TYR A 383 20.81 11.68 -27.59
C TYR A 383 21.95 12.08 -26.64
N LYS A 384 22.10 11.38 -25.52
CA LYS A 384 23.18 11.66 -24.55
C LYS A 384 24.35 10.69 -24.68
N LYS A 385 25.53 11.12 -24.26
CA LYS A 385 26.72 10.29 -24.09
C LYS A 385 27.36 10.55 -22.73
N PRO A 386 28.11 9.59 -22.16
CA PRO A 386 29.00 9.88 -21.05
C PRO A 386 30.01 10.97 -21.43
N CYS A 387 30.34 11.84 -20.48
CA CYS A 387 31.23 12.98 -20.70
C CYS A 387 32.62 12.62 -21.25
N ASP A 388 33.09 11.39 -20.99
CA ASP A 388 34.39 10.87 -21.42
C ASP A 388 34.34 10.12 -22.76
N GLN A 389 33.15 9.98 -23.37
CA GLN A 389 32.97 9.33 -24.67
C GLN A 389 32.91 10.35 -25.80
N PRO A 390 33.57 10.07 -26.93
CA PRO A 390 33.45 10.92 -28.10
C PRO A 390 32.10 10.76 -28.79
N ILE A 391 31.56 11.85 -29.35
CA ILE A 391 30.54 11.79 -30.40
C ILE A 391 31.23 12.00 -31.74
N GLU A 392 31.33 10.93 -32.55
CA GLU A 392 32.18 10.92 -33.75
C GLU A 392 31.49 11.43 -35.02
N SER A 393 30.17 11.58 -34.99
CA SER A 393 29.36 11.96 -36.15
C SER A 393 29.11 13.46 -36.30
N THR A 394 29.57 14.28 -35.36
CA THR A 394 29.29 15.74 -35.27
C THR A 394 30.53 16.55 -34.89
N SER A 395 30.50 17.84 -35.21
CA SER A 395 31.59 18.80 -34.94
C SER A 395 31.50 19.47 -33.57
N ASP A 396 30.31 19.40 -33.01
CA ASP A 396 29.79 20.19 -31.92
C ASP A 396 28.85 19.31 -31.10
N MET A 397 28.65 19.67 -29.84
CA MET A 397 27.74 18.95 -28.94
C MET A 397 27.36 19.84 -27.77
N LEU A 398 26.23 19.52 -27.14
CA LEU A 398 25.78 20.16 -25.91
C LEU A 398 26.65 19.65 -24.75
N CYS A 399 27.47 20.54 -24.20
CA CYS A 399 28.24 20.29 -22.99
C CYS A 399 27.68 21.08 -21.82
N LYS A 400 27.38 20.38 -20.72
CA LYS A 400 27.02 21.00 -19.44
C LYS A 400 28.22 21.00 -18.51
N CYS A 401 28.71 22.18 -18.16
CA CYS A 401 29.95 22.36 -17.39
C CYS A 401 29.68 23.15 -16.11
N VAL A 402 30.12 22.65 -14.95
CA VAL A 402 30.00 23.36 -13.65
C VAL A 402 31.37 23.53 -13.00
N LYS A 403 31.51 24.48 -12.06
CA LYS A 403 32.77 24.71 -11.34
C LYS A 403 33.12 23.50 -10.46
N GLU A 404 34.39 23.12 -10.36
CA GLU A 404 34.85 22.03 -9.46
C GLU A 404 34.46 22.25 -7.99
N ASN A 405 34.43 23.50 -7.54
CA ASN A 405 33.99 23.91 -6.21
C ASN A 405 32.60 24.56 -6.24
N ALA A 406 31.74 24.14 -7.17
CA ALA A 406 30.37 24.63 -7.21
C ALA A 406 29.66 24.28 -5.89
N PRO A 407 28.76 25.14 -5.38
CA PRO A 407 28.01 24.84 -4.18
C PRO A 407 27.24 23.50 -4.27
N PRO A 408 26.91 22.84 -3.15
CA PRO A 408 26.32 21.50 -3.11
C PRO A 408 24.99 21.32 -3.87
N PHE A 409 24.34 22.42 -4.23
CA PHE A 409 23.08 22.49 -4.96
C PHE A 409 23.25 22.59 -6.49
N CYS A 410 24.49 22.72 -6.98
CA CYS A 410 24.78 22.64 -8.40
C CYS A 410 24.91 21.17 -8.82
N PRO A 411 24.38 20.77 -10.00
CA PRO A 411 24.51 19.41 -10.48
C PRO A 411 25.98 19.15 -10.83
N VAL A 412 26.77 18.65 -9.89
CA VAL A 412 28.11 18.08 -10.11
C VAL A 412 27.89 16.61 -10.51
N PRO A 413 28.67 16.02 -11.44
CA PRO A 413 28.49 14.61 -11.73
C PRO A 413 28.94 13.93 -10.44
N PRO A 414 28.13 13.01 -9.88
CA PRO A 414 28.61 12.31 -8.71
C PRO A 414 29.96 11.66 -9.08
N PRO A 415 31.03 11.81 -8.26
CA PRO A 415 32.14 10.86 -8.35
C PRO A 415 31.51 9.46 -8.36
N PRO A 416 31.99 8.49 -9.17
CA PRO A 416 31.32 7.20 -9.36
C PRO A 416 30.82 6.72 -8.01
N THR A 417 29.51 6.86 -7.81
CA THR A 417 28.96 6.77 -6.47
C THR A 417 29.26 5.33 -6.06
N PRO A 418 29.98 5.08 -4.95
CA PRO A 418 29.87 3.77 -4.36
C PRO A 418 28.37 3.54 -4.19
N GLU A 419 27.87 2.39 -4.68
CA GLU A 419 26.50 1.94 -4.41
C GLU A 419 26.13 2.38 -3.00
N PRO A 420 24.93 2.98 -2.79
CA PRO A 420 24.55 3.52 -1.48
C PRO A 420 24.92 2.47 -0.46
N THR A 421 25.95 2.76 0.34
CA THR A 421 26.43 1.76 1.29
C THR A 421 25.26 1.59 2.23
N PRO A 422 24.60 0.41 2.21
CA PRO A 422 23.40 0.24 2.99
C PRO A 422 23.77 0.58 4.43
N SER A 423 22.85 1.26 5.11
CA SER A 423 23.00 1.48 6.54
C SER A 423 23.39 0.12 7.16
N PRO A 424 24.51 0.02 7.87
CA PRO A 424 24.97 -1.27 8.41
C PRO A 424 23.92 -1.93 9.31
N ASP A 425 22.91 -1.17 9.75
CA ASP A 425 21.80 -1.61 10.59
C ASP A 425 20.48 -1.89 9.83
N ALA A 426 20.41 -1.68 8.51
CA ALA A 426 19.20 -1.95 7.74
C ALA A 426 18.91 -3.45 7.67
N ARG A 427 17.68 -3.86 8.03
CA ARG A 427 17.25 -5.26 8.03
C ARG A 427 17.34 -5.89 6.64
N ILE A 428 16.94 -5.15 5.61
CA ILE A 428 16.92 -5.61 4.22
C ILE A 428 17.89 -4.73 3.43
N GLN A 429 18.79 -5.34 2.67
CA GLN A 429 19.82 -4.62 1.92
C GLN A 429 20.03 -5.25 0.55
N VAL A 430 20.27 -4.43 -0.46
CA VAL A 430 20.83 -4.87 -1.73
C VAL A 430 22.32 -4.53 -1.72
N VAL A 431 23.17 -5.54 -1.86
CA VAL A 431 24.63 -5.41 -1.87
C VAL A 431 25.20 -6.10 -3.09
N GLY A 432 25.70 -5.32 -4.06
CA GLY A 432 26.02 -5.82 -5.39
C GLY A 432 24.84 -6.59 -5.98
N ASN A 433 25.06 -7.85 -6.34
CA ASN A 433 24.05 -8.72 -6.93
C ASN A 433 23.27 -9.60 -5.92
N LYS A 434 23.26 -9.23 -4.64
CA LYS A 434 22.62 -10.00 -3.56
C LYS A 434 21.54 -9.20 -2.84
N LEU A 435 20.50 -9.92 -2.43
CA LEU A 435 19.55 -9.46 -1.43
C LEU A 435 19.95 -10.06 -0.07
N LEU A 436 20.23 -9.20 0.90
CA LEU A 436 20.55 -9.59 2.27
C LEU A 436 19.37 -9.30 3.19
N VAL A 437 19.10 -10.23 4.11
CA VAL A 437 18.21 -10.03 5.25
C VAL A 437 18.99 -10.32 6.52
N ASP A 438 19.00 -9.38 7.46
CA ASP A 438 19.79 -9.47 8.70
C ASP A 438 21.27 -9.82 8.42
N GLY A 439 21.83 -9.19 7.38
CA GLY A 439 23.20 -9.39 6.91
C GLY A 439 23.47 -10.72 6.19
N LYS A 440 22.46 -11.58 5.98
CA LYS A 440 22.60 -12.89 5.32
C LYS A 440 21.98 -12.91 3.94
N PRO A 441 22.65 -13.46 2.91
CA PRO A 441 22.05 -13.63 1.59
C PRO A 441 20.79 -14.49 1.64
N LEU A 442 19.69 -13.99 1.05
CA LEU A 442 18.42 -14.70 0.95
C LEU A 442 18.25 -15.25 -0.47
N HIS A 443 17.88 -16.53 -0.57
CA HIS A 443 17.37 -17.13 -1.80
C HIS A 443 15.84 -17.24 -1.74
N LEU A 444 15.15 -16.74 -2.76
CA LEU A 444 13.71 -16.77 -2.90
C LEU A 444 13.27 -18.09 -3.51
N LYS A 445 12.80 -19.02 -2.67
CA LYS A 445 12.01 -20.17 -3.11
C LYS A 445 10.55 -19.76 -2.99
N GLY A 446 10.09 -19.04 -4.02
CA GLY A 446 8.82 -18.35 -3.99
C GLY A 446 7.74 -18.95 -4.87
N VAL A 447 6.52 -18.46 -4.70
CA VAL A 447 5.38 -18.76 -5.57
C VAL A 447 4.56 -17.50 -5.86
N ALA A 448 4.02 -17.41 -7.06
CA ALA A 448 2.99 -16.43 -7.39
C ALA A 448 1.68 -16.80 -6.68
N TRP A 449 1.06 -15.86 -5.97
CA TRP A 449 -0.14 -16.13 -5.17
C TRP A 449 -1.23 -15.07 -5.41
N ASN A 450 -2.36 -15.52 -5.95
CA ASN A 450 -3.55 -14.73 -6.22
C ASN A 450 -4.81 -15.57 -5.94
N PRO A 451 -5.20 -15.74 -4.66
CA PRO A 451 -6.25 -16.68 -4.28
C PRO A 451 -7.64 -16.17 -4.65
N VAL A 452 -8.09 -16.52 -5.85
CA VAL A 452 -9.48 -16.37 -6.32
C VAL A 452 -10.22 -17.70 -6.10
N PRO A 453 -11.40 -17.73 -5.48
CA PRO A 453 -12.17 -18.95 -5.32
C PRO A 453 -12.71 -19.44 -6.67
N LYS A 454 -13.00 -20.74 -6.76
CA LYS A 454 -13.76 -21.30 -7.89
C LYS A 454 -15.07 -20.53 -8.12
N GLY A 455 -15.37 -20.20 -9.38
CA GLY A 455 -16.50 -19.35 -9.77
C GLY A 455 -16.24 -17.84 -9.67
N GLY A 456 -15.14 -17.42 -9.04
CA GLY A 456 -14.78 -16.02 -8.86
C GLY A 456 -13.92 -15.46 -10.00
N ARG A 457 -13.79 -14.13 -10.07
CA ARG A 457 -12.95 -13.42 -11.05
C ARG A 457 -12.02 -12.44 -10.36
N HIS A 458 -10.79 -12.35 -10.85
CA HIS A 458 -9.87 -11.29 -10.44
C HIS A 458 -10.26 -9.93 -11.06
N PRO A 459 -10.09 -8.81 -10.33
CA PRO A 459 -9.71 -8.73 -8.91
C PRO A 459 -10.91 -8.79 -7.96
N ALA A 460 -12.15 -8.81 -8.48
CA ALA A 460 -13.38 -8.64 -7.70
C ALA A 460 -13.55 -9.66 -6.57
N ASP A 461 -13.18 -10.92 -6.80
CA ASP A 461 -13.35 -12.04 -5.87
C ASP A 461 -12.02 -12.49 -5.24
N LEU A 462 -10.94 -11.71 -5.40
CA LEU A 462 -9.66 -11.99 -4.77
C LEU A 462 -9.80 -11.93 -3.24
N ASP A 463 -9.48 -13.04 -2.56
CA ASP A 463 -9.72 -13.19 -1.12
C ASP A 463 -8.50 -13.78 -0.39
N PHE A 464 -7.47 -12.95 -0.20
CA PHE A 464 -6.30 -13.34 0.58
C PHE A 464 -6.67 -13.85 1.97
N ALA A 465 -7.64 -13.20 2.61
CA ALA A 465 -7.98 -13.47 4.00
C ALA A 465 -8.60 -14.87 4.17
N ARG A 466 -9.52 -15.26 3.29
CA ARG A 466 -10.13 -16.58 3.35
C ARG A 466 -9.11 -17.72 3.19
N PHE A 467 -8.10 -17.51 2.34
CA PHE A 467 -7.21 -18.60 1.92
C PHE A 467 -5.86 -18.63 2.63
N VAL A 468 -5.42 -17.52 3.23
CA VAL A 468 -4.05 -17.39 3.78
C VAL A 468 -3.67 -18.53 4.72
N GLU A 469 -4.54 -18.96 5.64
CA GLU A 469 -4.19 -20.00 6.62
C GLU A 469 -3.89 -21.35 5.97
N GLN A 470 -4.76 -21.80 5.05
CA GLN A 470 -4.60 -23.06 4.34
C GLN A 470 -3.44 -22.98 3.35
N ASP A 471 -3.42 -21.96 2.51
CA ASP A 471 -2.45 -21.81 1.43
C ASP A 471 -1.04 -21.67 2.03
N SER A 472 -0.86 -20.82 3.04
CA SER A 472 0.46 -20.64 3.68
C SER A 472 0.93 -21.87 4.45
N GLN A 473 0.03 -22.69 5.00
CA GLN A 473 0.40 -23.98 5.61
C GLN A 473 0.95 -24.95 4.56
N ILE A 474 0.32 -25.03 3.39
CA ILE A 474 0.80 -25.85 2.27
C ILE A 474 2.14 -25.29 1.77
N MET A 475 2.26 -23.97 1.59
CA MET A 475 3.51 -23.32 1.19
C MET A 475 4.66 -23.65 2.16
N GLN A 476 4.41 -23.53 3.46
CA GLN A 476 5.39 -23.88 4.50
C GLN A 476 5.81 -25.36 4.40
N SER A 477 4.88 -26.28 4.14
CA SER A 477 5.18 -27.71 3.97
C SER A 477 6.07 -28.01 2.75
N MET A 478 6.05 -27.12 1.75
CA MET A 478 6.92 -27.19 0.56
C MET A 478 8.25 -26.43 0.75
N GLY A 479 8.44 -25.78 1.91
CA GLY A 479 9.61 -24.93 2.17
C GLY A 479 9.60 -23.63 1.37
N ILE A 480 8.44 -23.19 0.88
CA ILE A 480 8.29 -21.86 0.26
C ILE A 480 8.53 -20.80 1.32
N ASN A 481 9.38 -19.82 0.98
CA ASN A 481 9.77 -18.76 1.90
C ASN A 481 9.39 -17.36 1.40
N ALA A 482 8.78 -17.24 0.22
CA ALA A 482 8.35 -15.96 -0.32
C ALA A 482 7.10 -16.12 -1.20
N ILE A 483 6.28 -15.08 -1.26
CA ILE A 483 5.20 -14.93 -2.23
C ILE A 483 5.36 -13.64 -3.03
N ARG A 484 4.80 -13.66 -4.24
CA ARG A 484 4.59 -12.47 -5.07
C ARG A 484 3.10 -12.36 -5.38
N THR A 485 2.54 -11.16 -5.27
CA THR A 485 1.11 -10.90 -5.53
C THR A 485 0.88 -10.04 -6.76
N TYR A 486 -0.38 -9.94 -7.22
CA TYR A 486 -0.80 -9.09 -8.34
C TYR A 486 -1.69 -7.91 -7.91
N GLU A 487 -2.17 -7.95 -6.67
CA GLU A 487 -2.80 -6.82 -5.97
C GLU A 487 -2.10 -6.64 -4.62
N PRO A 488 -2.13 -5.43 -4.03
CA PRO A 488 -1.45 -5.16 -2.78
C PRO A 488 -2.15 -5.84 -1.61
N ILE A 489 -1.41 -6.61 -0.82
CA ILE A 489 -1.87 -7.06 0.50
C ILE A 489 -1.73 -5.88 1.46
N THR A 490 -2.87 -5.33 1.90
CA THR A 490 -2.93 -4.28 2.93
C THR A 490 -3.48 -4.79 4.27
N ASP A 491 -4.04 -6.00 4.28
CA ASP A 491 -4.51 -6.66 5.50
C ASP A 491 -3.32 -7.19 6.30
N LYS A 492 -3.08 -6.59 7.47
CA LYS A 492 -1.98 -6.97 8.36
C LYS A 492 -2.14 -8.39 8.91
N TRP A 493 -3.36 -8.91 9.07
CA TRP A 493 -3.54 -10.29 9.53
C TRP A 493 -3.06 -11.30 8.49
N VAL A 494 -3.32 -11.04 7.20
CA VAL A 494 -2.77 -11.87 6.11
C VAL A 494 -1.24 -11.86 6.19
N LEU A 495 -0.64 -10.69 6.35
CA LEU A 495 0.82 -10.55 6.46
C LEU A 495 1.37 -11.21 7.73
N ASP A 496 0.72 -11.08 8.89
CA ASP A 496 1.10 -11.73 10.15
C ASP A 496 1.06 -13.27 10.00
N THR A 497 0.03 -13.77 9.31
CA THR A 497 -0.18 -15.20 9.07
C THR A 497 0.91 -15.79 8.18
N LEU A 498 1.28 -15.08 7.11
CA LEU A 498 2.43 -15.41 6.25
C LEU A 498 3.74 -15.33 7.04
N TRP A 499 3.92 -14.26 7.82
CA TRP A 499 5.14 -14.01 8.59
C TRP A 499 5.39 -15.08 9.65
N SER A 500 4.34 -15.50 10.37
CA SER A 500 4.41 -16.57 11.36
C SER A 500 4.91 -17.90 10.79
N ARG A 501 4.82 -18.07 9.47
CA ARG A 501 5.29 -19.24 8.72
C ARG A 501 6.63 -19.03 8.03
N GLY A 502 7.26 -17.86 8.21
CA GLY A 502 8.53 -17.51 7.59
C GLY A 502 8.41 -17.17 6.11
N ILE A 503 7.24 -16.70 5.67
CA ILE A 503 6.98 -16.33 4.28
C ILE A 503 7.06 -14.81 4.12
N TRP A 504 7.99 -14.39 3.26
CA TRP A 504 8.21 -13.01 2.85
C TRP A 504 7.24 -12.59 1.73
N VAL A 505 6.98 -11.28 1.62
CA VAL A 505 6.05 -10.74 0.63
C VAL A 505 6.74 -9.75 -0.30
N VAL A 506 6.79 -10.10 -1.59
CA VAL A 506 7.01 -9.17 -2.70
C VAL A 506 5.65 -8.58 -3.05
N ASN A 507 5.35 -7.43 -2.44
CA ASN A 507 3.99 -6.85 -2.48
C ASN A 507 3.85 -5.96 -3.70
N SER A 508 2.96 -6.32 -4.64
CA SER A 508 2.70 -5.51 -5.83
C SER A 508 1.81 -4.31 -5.49
N VAL A 509 2.33 -3.10 -5.66
CA VAL A 509 1.63 -1.86 -5.27
C VAL A 509 1.19 -1.02 -6.46
N TYR A 510 1.61 -1.39 -7.68
CA TYR A 510 1.18 -0.72 -8.90
C TYR A 510 1.38 -1.62 -10.12
N ASN A 511 0.31 -2.19 -10.70
CA ASN A 511 0.42 -3.02 -11.91
C ASN A 511 -0.27 -2.41 -13.14
N TRP A 512 -1.30 -1.60 -12.94
CA TRP A 512 -2.15 -1.06 -14.01
C TRP A 512 -1.88 0.42 -14.32
N GLY A 513 -1.60 0.72 -15.59
CA GLY A 513 -1.13 2.04 -16.04
C GLY A 513 -2.18 3.15 -16.03
N GLY A 514 -3.47 2.80 -15.96
CA GLY A 514 -4.56 3.78 -15.94
C GLY A 514 -4.72 4.51 -14.59
N ALA A 515 -4.04 4.04 -13.54
CA ALA A 515 -4.01 4.72 -12.26
C ALA A 515 -2.99 5.88 -12.25
N SER A 516 -3.17 6.80 -11.29
CA SER A 516 -2.14 7.80 -10.99
C SER A 516 -0.97 7.13 -10.26
N ALA A 517 0.26 7.64 -10.41
CA ALA A 517 1.41 7.11 -9.68
C ALA A 517 1.21 7.15 -8.16
N GLN A 518 0.41 8.12 -7.67
CA GLN A 518 0.07 8.29 -6.27
C GLN A 518 -0.75 7.12 -5.69
N SER A 519 -1.41 6.30 -6.53
CA SER A 519 -2.15 5.13 -6.07
C SER A 519 -1.29 4.09 -5.34
N ALA A 520 0.02 4.06 -5.59
CA ALA A 520 0.95 3.20 -4.88
C ALA A 520 1.16 3.63 -3.41
N ALA A 521 0.80 4.87 -3.04
CA ALA A 521 1.13 5.42 -1.73
C ALA A 521 0.36 4.79 -0.58
N ASP A 522 -0.95 4.60 -0.74
CA ASP A 522 -1.81 4.07 0.31
C ASP A 522 -1.46 2.62 0.68
N PRO A 523 -1.28 1.68 -0.27
CA PRO A 523 -0.86 0.33 0.09
C PRO A 523 0.53 0.29 0.73
N VAL A 524 1.48 1.10 0.26
CA VAL A 524 2.81 1.21 0.91
C VAL A 524 2.68 1.70 2.34
N LYS A 525 2.00 2.82 2.58
CA LYS A 525 1.80 3.39 3.93
C LYS A 525 1.10 2.42 4.88
N ALA A 526 0.16 1.62 4.36
CA ALA A 526 -0.60 0.69 5.18
C ALA A 526 0.28 -0.36 5.86
N VAL A 527 1.32 -0.85 5.16
CA VAL A 527 2.05 -2.06 5.58
C VAL A 527 3.58 -1.98 5.51
N LYS A 528 4.18 -0.84 5.16
CA LYS A 528 5.65 -0.70 5.08
C LYS A 528 6.41 -1.11 6.34
N ASP A 529 5.82 -0.93 7.51
CA ASP A 529 6.47 -1.30 8.78
C ASP A 529 6.22 -2.78 9.17
N HIS A 530 5.48 -3.54 8.35
CA HIS A 530 5.15 -4.91 8.63
C HIS A 530 6.34 -5.84 8.33
N PRO A 531 6.76 -6.71 9.26
CA PRO A 531 8.00 -7.49 9.11
C PRO A 531 7.99 -8.52 7.98
N ALA A 532 6.81 -8.86 7.43
CA ALA A 532 6.68 -9.75 6.26
C ALA A 532 7.08 -9.09 4.94
N ILE A 533 7.02 -7.75 4.85
CA ILE A 533 7.32 -7.05 3.59
C ILE A 533 8.80 -7.20 3.30
N LEU A 534 9.11 -7.70 2.09
CA LEU A 534 10.48 -7.89 1.63
C LEU A 534 10.89 -6.80 0.64
N MET A 535 10.01 -6.49 -0.31
CA MET A 535 10.22 -5.48 -1.34
C MET A 535 8.88 -5.08 -1.98
N TRP A 536 8.88 -3.93 -2.62
CA TRP A 536 7.74 -3.43 -3.40
C TRP A 536 7.88 -3.82 -4.86
N SER A 537 6.81 -4.30 -5.49
CA SER A 537 6.79 -4.62 -6.92
C SER A 537 5.93 -3.60 -7.68
N ILE A 538 6.48 -3.05 -8.77
CA ILE A 538 5.78 -2.11 -9.66
C ILE A 538 5.90 -2.52 -11.13
N GLY A 539 4.78 -2.48 -11.84
CA GLY A 539 4.62 -2.97 -13.20
C GLY A 539 4.65 -4.50 -13.29
N ASN A 540 3.93 -5.03 -14.28
CA ASN A 540 4.00 -6.43 -14.66
C ASN A 540 4.10 -6.58 -16.17
N GLU A 541 5.20 -7.17 -16.66
CA GLU A 541 5.48 -7.40 -18.09
C GLU A 541 5.15 -6.19 -18.98
N TRP A 542 5.41 -5.00 -18.46
CA TRP A 542 4.94 -3.76 -19.03
C TRP A 542 5.55 -3.46 -20.41
N ASN A 543 6.66 -4.13 -20.75
CA ASN A 543 7.27 -4.10 -22.07
C ASN A 543 6.50 -4.88 -23.14
N TYR A 544 5.65 -5.83 -22.73
CA TYR A 544 4.76 -6.56 -23.63
C TYR A 544 3.37 -5.95 -23.70
N ASN A 545 2.80 -5.57 -22.55
CA ASN A 545 1.40 -5.18 -22.45
C ASN A 545 1.15 -3.66 -22.35
N GLY A 546 2.20 -2.84 -22.20
CA GLY A 546 2.07 -1.39 -22.07
C GLY A 546 1.34 -0.97 -20.79
N LEU A 547 1.69 -1.57 -19.64
CA LEU A 547 1.01 -1.42 -18.35
C LEU A 547 -0.49 -1.71 -18.41
N TYR A 548 -0.88 -2.69 -19.23
CA TYR A 548 -2.28 -3.09 -19.47
C TYR A 548 -3.19 -2.00 -20.05
N VAL A 549 -2.62 -0.90 -20.52
CA VAL A 549 -3.35 0.21 -21.16
C VAL A 549 -2.75 0.57 -22.52
N GLY A 550 -1.87 -0.28 -23.06
CA GLY A 550 -1.27 -0.10 -24.39
C GLY A 550 -0.30 1.09 -24.49
N MET A 551 0.30 1.50 -23.36
CA MET A 551 1.34 2.55 -23.35
C MET A 551 2.57 2.13 -24.18
N SER A 552 3.25 3.11 -24.76
CA SER A 552 4.54 2.85 -25.40
C SER A 552 5.60 2.48 -24.37
N PHE A 553 6.67 1.82 -24.80
CA PHE A 553 7.79 1.44 -23.94
C PHE A 553 8.34 2.62 -23.10
N PHE A 554 8.52 3.79 -23.73
CA PHE A 554 9.05 4.96 -23.04
C PHE A 554 8.02 5.63 -22.11
N ASP A 555 6.72 5.55 -22.43
CA ASP A 555 5.67 6.03 -21.53
C ASP A 555 5.54 5.14 -20.29
N CYS A 556 5.70 3.82 -20.44
CA CYS A 556 5.80 2.90 -19.29
C CYS A 556 6.98 3.27 -18.39
N ILE A 557 8.16 3.53 -18.98
CA ILE A 557 9.34 4.00 -18.23
C ILE A 557 9.04 5.31 -17.49
N ALA A 558 8.43 6.29 -18.14
CA ALA A 558 8.08 7.56 -17.50
C ALA A 558 7.12 7.34 -16.32
N LYS A 559 6.06 6.55 -16.53
CA LYS A 559 5.08 6.23 -15.48
C LYS A 559 5.71 5.48 -14.30
N LEU A 560 6.52 4.46 -14.57
CA LEU A 560 7.16 3.67 -13.51
C LEU A 560 8.24 4.45 -12.77
N ARG A 561 8.89 5.43 -13.42
CA ARG A 561 9.77 6.37 -12.74
C ARG A 561 9.02 7.19 -11.69
N ASP A 562 7.86 7.75 -12.06
CA ASP A 562 7.02 8.52 -11.14
C ASP A 562 6.53 7.65 -9.98
N VAL A 563 6.10 6.41 -10.26
CA VAL A 563 5.68 5.46 -9.21
C VAL A 563 6.85 5.12 -8.28
N ALA A 564 8.04 4.82 -8.83
CA ALA A 564 9.22 4.51 -8.01
C ALA A 564 9.63 5.68 -7.12
N GLN A 565 9.47 6.93 -7.58
CA GLN A 565 9.68 8.12 -6.76
C GLN A 565 8.68 8.20 -5.60
N VAL A 566 7.40 7.93 -5.85
CA VAL A 566 6.38 7.87 -4.79
C VAL A 566 6.71 6.81 -3.74
N VAL A 567 7.04 5.59 -4.17
CA VAL A 567 7.38 4.49 -3.25
C VAL A 567 8.64 4.84 -2.45
N ARG A 568 9.70 5.30 -3.12
CA ARG A 568 10.98 5.64 -2.46
C ARG A 568 10.82 6.77 -1.44
N ALA A 569 9.97 7.76 -1.72
CA ALA A 569 9.70 8.86 -0.79
C ALA A 569 8.97 8.40 0.48
N LEU A 570 8.22 7.29 0.41
CA LEU A 570 7.48 6.73 1.54
C LEU A 570 8.26 5.67 2.32
N ASP A 571 9.17 4.97 1.63
CA ASP A 571 9.92 3.84 2.16
C ASP A 571 11.33 3.74 1.56
N THR A 572 12.32 4.04 2.41
CA THR A 572 13.75 3.90 2.12
C THR A 572 14.33 2.60 2.65
N SER A 573 13.57 1.82 3.42
CA SER A 573 14.02 0.59 4.08
C SER A 573 13.82 -0.66 3.22
N HIS A 574 12.87 -0.63 2.29
CA HIS A 574 12.60 -1.75 1.39
C HIS A 574 13.10 -1.48 -0.04
N PRO A 575 13.60 -2.51 -0.74
CA PRO A 575 13.91 -2.42 -2.16
C PRO A 575 12.65 -2.23 -3.01
N ILE A 576 12.81 -1.59 -4.17
CA ILE A 576 11.80 -1.49 -5.22
C ILE A 576 12.20 -2.44 -6.35
N SER A 577 11.26 -3.25 -6.80
CA SER A 577 11.40 -4.14 -7.93
C SER A 577 10.41 -3.81 -9.03
N SER A 578 10.78 -4.13 -10.27
CA SER A 578 9.86 -4.09 -11.41
C SER A 578 9.92 -5.39 -12.19
N ILE A 579 8.77 -5.83 -12.68
CA ILE A 579 8.64 -7.11 -13.37
C ILE A 579 8.63 -6.88 -14.87
N TYR A 580 9.59 -7.47 -15.54
CA TYR A 580 9.88 -7.29 -16.95
C TYR A 580 9.75 -8.63 -17.69
N GLY A 581 9.19 -8.60 -18.90
CA GLY A 581 9.02 -9.79 -19.73
C GLY A 581 10.29 -10.10 -20.52
N ASP A 582 10.94 -11.21 -20.18
CA ASP A 582 12.23 -11.67 -20.75
C ASP A 582 13.35 -10.58 -20.69
N THR A 583 14.43 -10.68 -21.47
CA THR A 583 15.61 -9.78 -21.38
C THR A 583 15.65 -8.68 -22.44
N GLY A 584 14.75 -8.70 -23.43
CA GLY A 584 14.73 -7.87 -24.65
C GLY A 584 15.46 -6.52 -24.61
N LYS A 585 14.74 -5.42 -24.38
CA LYS A 585 15.31 -4.05 -24.22
C LYS A 585 15.60 -3.71 -22.75
N LEU A 586 15.98 -4.71 -21.95
CA LEU A 586 16.17 -4.52 -20.51
C LEU A 586 17.29 -3.52 -20.21
N ASP A 587 18.31 -3.43 -21.07
CA ASP A 587 19.37 -2.43 -21.01
C ASP A 587 18.84 -0.99 -20.91
N GLN A 588 17.89 -0.64 -21.77
CA GLN A 588 17.26 0.68 -21.79
C GLN A 588 16.40 0.93 -20.54
N ALA A 589 15.70 -0.11 -20.05
CA ALA A 589 14.87 -0.01 -18.85
C ALA A 589 15.73 0.17 -17.59
N VAL A 590 16.81 -0.61 -17.45
CA VAL A 590 17.78 -0.52 -16.34
C VAL A 590 18.40 0.87 -16.27
N GLU A 591 18.81 1.42 -17.40
CA GLU A 591 19.40 2.75 -17.47
C GLU A 591 18.40 3.85 -17.08
N ALA A 592 17.15 3.73 -17.55
CA ALA A 592 16.14 4.77 -17.38
C ALA A 592 15.39 4.75 -16.03
N LEU A 593 15.52 3.67 -15.26
CA LEU A 593 14.82 3.43 -13.98
C LEU A 593 15.82 3.15 -12.84
N PRO A 594 16.62 4.14 -12.43
CA PRO A 594 17.70 3.94 -11.45
C PRO A 594 17.20 3.55 -10.06
N LEU A 595 15.95 3.92 -9.70
CA LEU A 595 15.32 3.60 -8.41
C LEU A 595 14.83 2.14 -8.29
N ILE A 596 14.90 1.35 -9.37
CA ILE A 596 14.63 -0.10 -9.29
C ILE A 596 15.88 -0.79 -8.77
N ASP A 597 15.81 -1.35 -7.58
CA ASP A 597 16.93 -2.01 -6.90
C ASP A 597 17.10 -3.47 -7.35
N VAL A 598 15.99 -4.14 -7.67
CA VAL A 598 15.94 -5.57 -8.03
C VAL A 598 15.06 -5.77 -9.27
N TRP A 599 15.48 -6.55 -10.25
CA TRP A 599 14.65 -6.85 -11.43
C TRP A 599 13.97 -8.21 -11.32
N GLY A 600 12.64 -8.24 -11.45
CA GLY A 600 11.90 -9.47 -11.67
C GLY A 600 11.80 -9.76 -13.17
N ILE A 601 12.13 -10.97 -13.61
CA ILE A 601 12.02 -11.38 -15.02
C ILE A 601 10.98 -12.49 -15.13
N ASN A 602 9.90 -12.26 -15.88
CA ASN A 602 8.99 -13.32 -16.28
C ASN A 602 9.55 -14.00 -17.52
N ALA A 603 9.75 -15.32 -17.48
CA ALA A 603 10.39 -16.04 -18.57
C ALA A 603 9.79 -17.43 -18.82
N TYR A 604 9.22 -17.60 -20.01
CA TYR A 604 8.71 -18.86 -20.52
C TYR A 604 9.44 -19.25 -21.80
N ARG A 605 10.61 -19.90 -21.64
CA ARG A 605 11.52 -20.32 -22.72
C ARG A 605 11.53 -21.85 -22.94
N GLY A 606 10.59 -22.57 -22.35
CA GLY A 606 10.51 -24.04 -22.38
C GLY A 606 11.15 -24.69 -21.15
N ILE A 607 11.95 -25.75 -21.35
CA ILE A 607 12.54 -26.55 -20.25
C ILE A 607 13.83 -25.95 -19.66
N SER A 608 14.30 -24.84 -20.21
CA SER A 608 15.50 -24.13 -19.75
C SER A 608 15.40 -22.64 -20.08
N PHE A 609 16.07 -21.80 -19.29
CA PHE A 609 16.19 -20.36 -19.55
C PHE A 609 17.24 -20.04 -20.62
N GLY A 610 18.07 -21.02 -20.98
CA GLY A 610 19.08 -20.89 -22.02
C GLY A 610 20.16 -19.87 -21.64
N ASN A 611 20.33 -18.83 -22.45
CA ASN A 611 21.35 -17.80 -22.23
C ASN A 611 20.88 -16.60 -21.39
N MET A 612 19.66 -16.62 -20.85
CA MET A 612 19.01 -15.48 -20.18
C MET A 612 19.85 -14.91 -19.04
N PHE A 613 20.36 -15.76 -18.15
CA PHE A 613 21.17 -15.30 -17.00
C PHE A 613 22.46 -14.60 -17.47
N GLY A 614 23.14 -15.14 -18.49
CA GLY A 614 24.33 -14.51 -19.07
C GLY A 614 24.03 -13.28 -19.93
N GLU A 615 22.80 -13.12 -20.44
CA GLU A 615 22.33 -11.86 -21.02
C GLU A 615 22.13 -10.80 -19.94
N TYR A 616 21.42 -11.16 -18.87
CA TYR A 616 21.16 -10.29 -17.74
C TYR A 616 22.45 -9.77 -17.10
N ASP A 617 23.40 -10.67 -16.80
CA ASP A 617 24.68 -10.32 -16.15
C ASP A 617 25.56 -9.39 -17.02
N ARG A 618 25.34 -9.34 -18.35
CA ARG A 618 26.02 -8.38 -19.25
C ARG A 618 25.35 -7.01 -19.27
N ILE A 619 24.07 -6.94 -18.91
CA ILE A 619 23.28 -5.70 -18.89
C ILE A 619 23.49 -4.97 -17.57
N THR A 620 23.45 -5.67 -16.44
CA THR A 620 23.49 -5.05 -15.12
C THR A 620 24.04 -5.97 -14.03
N GLY A 621 24.65 -5.37 -13.00
CA GLY A 621 25.07 -6.07 -11.78
C GLY A 621 24.01 -6.11 -10.67
N LYS A 622 22.84 -5.51 -10.89
CA LYS A 622 21.73 -5.52 -9.92
C LYS A 622 21.18 -6.94 -9.74
N PRO A 623 20.74 -7.34 -8.54
CA PRO A 623 20.12 -8.65 -8.34
C PRO A 623 18.86 -8.81 -9.21
N MET A 624 18.58 -10.05 -9.59
CA MET A 624 17.33 -10.41 -10.26
C MET A 624 16.66 -11.64 -9.66
N TYR A 625 15.35 -11.77 -9.84
CA TYR A 625 14.62 -13.01 -9.59
C TYR A 625 13.74 -13.36 -10.77
N LEU A 626 13.38 -14.64 -10.93
CA LEU A 626 12.33 -15.01 -11.88
C LEU A 626 10.99 -14.56 -11.28
N GLY A 627 10.39 -13.52 -11.86
CA GLY A 627 9.09 -13.00 -11.44
C GLY A 627 7.99 -14.02 -11.64
N GLU A 628 8.12 -14.81 -12.71
CA GLU A 628 7.33 -15.98 -13.06
C GLU A 628 8.19 -16.96 -13.87
N TYR A 629 8.03 -18.24 -13.59
CA TYR A 629 8.52 -19.35 -14.40
C TYR A 629 7.70 -20.60 -14.13
N GLY A 630 7.73 -21.56 -15.04
CA GLY A 630 7.09 -22.86 -14.83
C GLY A 630 6.53 -23.45 -16.10
N ALA A 631 5.56 -24.34 -15.93
CA ALA A 631 4.75 -24.92 -16.98
C ALA A 631 3.32 -25.11 -16.47
N ASP A 632 2.35 -24.98 -17.36
CA ASP A 632 0.99 -25.41 -17.08
C ASP A 632 0.88 -26.94 -17.18
N ALA A 633 -0.17 -27.48 -16.56
CA ALA A 633 -0.44 -28.89 -16.49
C ALA A 633 -1.25 -29.40 -17.69
N TYR A 634 -1.55 -28.59 -18.71
CA TYR A 634 -2.26 -29.02 -19.90
C TYR A 634 -1.29 -29.18 -21.08
N ASN A 635 -1.51 -30.18 -21.92
CA ASN A 635 -0.66 -30.42 -23.09
C ASN A 635 -1.51 -30.42 -24.36
N ALA A 636 -1.46 -29.32 -25.10
CA ALA A 636 -2.18 -29.14 -26.36
C ALA A 636 -1.71 -30.11 -27.46
N LYS A 637 -0.52 -30.71 -27.36
CA LYS A 637 -0.07 -31.78 -28.28
C LYS A 637 -0.69 -33.13 -27.96
N ILE A 638 -1.10 -33.35 -26.71
CA ILE A 638 -1.80 -34.55 -26.25
C ILE A 638 -3.01 -34.07 -25.43
N PRO A 639 -4.04 -33.54 -26.10
CA PRO A 639 -5.08 -32.72 -25.48
C PRO A 639 -5.62 -33.33 -24.18
N GLY A 640 -5.17 -32.78 -23.06
CA GLY A 640 -5.40 -33.33 -21.73
C GLY A 640 -4.34 -32.90 -20.73
N GLU A 641 -4.61 -33.24 -19.47
CA GLU A 641 -3.72 -32.93 -18.35
C GLU A 641 -2.45 -33.81 -18.39
N ASP A 642 -1.27 -33.19 -18.31
CA ASP A 642 0.07 -33.78 -18.29
C ASP A 642 0.86 -33.30 -17.06
N ARG A 643 0.43 -33.75 -15.89
CA ARG A 643 1.03 -33.40 -14.58
C ARG A 643 2.50 -33.79 -14.46
N GLU A 644 2.96 -34.79 -15.21
CA GLU A 644 4.35 -35.26 -15.17
C GLU A 644 5.29 -34.33 -15.95
N SER A 645 4.86 -33.82 -17.11
CA SER A 645 5.61 -32.78 -17.83
C SER A 645 5.70 -31.50 -17.01
N GLN A 646 4.61 -31.10 -16.34
CA GLN A 646 4.59 -29.97 -15.42
C GLN A 646 5.65 -30.16 -14.31
N ALA A 647 5.63 -31.32 -13.62
CA ALA A 647 6.55 -31.62 -12.53
C ALA A 647 8.01 -31.64 -12.97
N LYS A 648 8.28 -32.19 -14.16
CA LYS A 648 9.61 -32.16 -14.77
C LYS A 648 10.06 -30.72 -15.01
N ALA A 649 9.22 -29.86 -15.58
CA ALA A 649 9.57 -28.46 -15.82
C ALA A 649 9.83 -27.70 -14.52
N THR A 650 8.95 -27.87 -13.51
CA THR A 650 9.16 -27.29 -12.18
C THR A 650 10.52 -27.68 -11.61
N LYS A 651 10.90 -28.96 -11.69
CA LYS A 651 12.19 -29.44 -11.21
C LYS A 651 13.37 -28.81 -11.99
N GLU A 652 13.41 -29.01 -13.31
CA GLU A 652 14.57 -28.62 -14.14
C GLU A 652 14.80 -27.10 -14.10
N LEU A 653 13.73 -26.31 -14.19
CA LEU A 653 13.83 -24.85 -14.12
C LEU A 653 14.26 -24.37 -12.73
N THR A 654 13.72 -24.97 -11.66
CA THR A 654 14.14 -24.61 -10.29
C THR A 654 15.62 -24.96 -10.04
N GLU A 655 16.07 -26.12 -10.51
CA GLU A 655 17.49 -26.52 -10.41
C GLU A 655 18.40 -25.58 -11.21
N GLU A 656 17.96 -25.12 -12.39
CA GLU A 656 18.71 -24.13 -13.19
C GLU A 656 18.81 -22.77 -12.47
N ILE A 657 17.73 -22.30 -11.84
CA ILE A 657 17.72 -21.07 -11.01
C ILE A 657 18.74 -21.19 -9.86
N ILE A 658 18.74 -22.32 -9.14
CA ILE A 658 19.69 -22.57 -8.06
C ILE A 658 21.12 -22.61 -8.57
N SER A 659 21.35 -23.16 -9.76
CA SER A 659 22.69 -23.21 -10.35
C SER A 659 23.29 -21.82 -10.62
N HIS A 660 22.45 -20.80 -10.81
CA HIS A 660 22.84 -19.40 -11.05
C HIS A 660 22.68 -18.49 -9.82
N THR A 661 22.49 -19.06 -8.62
CA THR A 661 22.17 -18.24 -7.46
C THR A 661 23.32 -17.36 -6.99
N SER A 662 23.01 -16.10 -6.66
CA SER A 662 23.96 -15.14 -6.09
C SER A 662 24.35 -15.47 -4.63
N VAL A 663 23.52 -16.26 -3.91
CA VAL A 663 23.87 -16.77 -2.57
C VAL A 663 25.18 -17.57 -2.61
N LEU A 664 25.43 -18.31 -3.69
CA LEU A 664 26.63 -19.11 -3.92
C LEU A 664 27.67 -18.41 -4.81
N ASN A 665 27.49 -17.12 -5.10
CA ASN A 665 28.32 -16.32 -6.02
C ASN A 665 28.40 -16.88 -7.46
N ARG A 666 27.30 -17.44 -7.98
CA ARG A 666 27.29 -18.09 -9.31
C ARG A 666 26.64 -17.25 -10.43
N GLY A 667 26.00 -16.15 -10.08
CA GLY A 667 25.29 -15.24 -10.99
C GLY A 667 24.52 -14.20 -10.19
N SER A 668 23.65 -13.42 -10.85
CA SER A 668 22.86 -12.37 -10.21
C SER A 668 21.48 -12.82 -9.72
N CYS A 669 21.14 -14.11 -9.86
CA CYS A 669 19.81 -14.61 -9.51
C CYS A 669 19.65 -14.83 -8.00
N ILE A 670 18.69 -14.15 -7.37
CA ILE A 670 18.33 -14.34 -5.95
C ILE A 670 17.20 -15.37 -5.76
N GLY A 671 16.76 -16.07 -6.82
CA GLY A 671 15.70 -17.07 -6.76
C GLY A 671 14.55 -16.76 -7.73
N GLY A 672 13.33 -17.17 -7.39
CA GLY A 672 12.17 -16.89 -8.23
C GLY A 672 10.85 -17.43 -7.70
N PHE A 673 9.78 -17.07 -8.41
CA PHE A 673 8.40 -17.41 -8.10
C PHE A 673 7.86 -18.36 -9.17
N VAL A 674 7.55 -19.60 -8.80
CA VAL A 674 6.80 -20.49 -9.69
C VAL A 674 5.44 -19.85 -9.98
N PHE A 675 5.06 -19.83 -11.25
CA PHE A 675 3.71 -19.51 -11.69
C PHE A 675 2.94 -20.84 -11.83
N GLU A 676 1.97 -21.14 -10.96
CA GLU A 676 1.52 -20.37 -9.79
C GLU A 676 1.10 -21.29 -8.63
N PHE A 677 0.65 -20.73 -7.49
CA PHE A 677 0.35 -21.54 -6.31
C PHE A 677 -0.80 -22.52 -6.57
N ASN A 678 -1.98 -22.01 -6.88
CA ASN A 678 -3.18 -22.79 -7.20
C ASN A 678 -3.64 -22.53 -8.63
N ASP A 679 -4.34 -23.48 -9.25
CA ASP A 679 -5.06 -23.19 -10.50
C ASP A 679 -6.04 -22.03 -10.32
N GLU A 680 -6.15 -21.22 -11.36
CA GLU A 680 -7.00 -20.03 -11.39
C GLU A 680 -7.94 -20.08 -12.60
N TRP A 681 -9.17 -20.55 -12.38
CA TRP A 681 -10.17 -20.84 -13.42
C TRP A 681 -10.79 -19.60 -14.09
N HIS A 682 -10.28 -18.40 -13.82
CA HIS A 682 -10.82 -17.14 -14.35
C HIS A 682 -9.94 -16.53 -15.44
N LYS A 683 -8.80 -17.14 -15.74
CA LYS A 683 -7.75 -16.53 -16.56
C LYS A 683 -7.92 -16.76 -18.06
N ASP A 684 -8.83 -17.64 -18.49
CA ASP A 684 -9.30 -17.62 -19.87
C ASP A 684 -10.43 -16.58 -20.04
N ASN A 685 -10.15 -15.51 -20.78
CA ASN A 685 -11.13 -14.44 -21.02
C ASN A 685 -12.36 -14.91 -21.82
N ASP A 686 -12.20 -15.96 -22.62
CA ASP A 686 -13.28 -16.58 -23.39
C ASP A 686 -13.95 -17.74 -22.63
N GLY A 687 -13.45 -18.07 -21.44
CA GLY A 687 -13.90 -19.17 -20.59
C GLY A 687 -14.90 -18.77 -19.49
N SER A 688 -15.15 -19.72 -18.60
CA SER A 688 -16.11 -19.69 -17.51
C SER A 688 -15.39 -19.96 -16.18
N PRO A 689 -15.48 -19.06 -15.17
CA PRO A 689 -14.91 -19.28 -13.84
C PRO A 689 -15.39 -20.54 -13.10
N ASP A 690 -16.49 -21.13 -13.57
CA ASP A 690 -17.08 -22.35 -13.01
C ASP A 690 -16.49 -23.64 -13.62
N ASP A 691 -15.79 -23.53 -14.74
CA ASP A 691 -15.21 -24.63 -15.52
C ASP A 691 -13.67 -24.49 -15.56
N HIS A 692 -12.97 -25.60 -15.83
CA HIS A 692 -11.52 -25.58 -16.00
C HIS A 692 -11.21 -25.56 -17.49
N ASP A 693 -11.14 -24.37 -18.05
CA ASP A 693 -11.08 -24.15 -19.49
C ASP A 693 -9.65 -24.24 -20.03
N THR A 694 -9.56 -24.57 -21.32
CA THR A 694 -8.29 -24.55 -22.06
C THR A 694 -8.26 -23.29 -22.90
N GLY A 695 -7.24 -22.47 -22.74
CA GLY A 695 -7.20 -21.16 -23.37
C GLY A 695 -6.43 -20.17 -22.51
N GLY A 696 -6.65 -18.88 -22.75
CA GLY A 696 -5.76 -17.84 -22.30
C GLY A 696 -4.46 -17.83 -23.11
N VAL A 697 -4.09 -16.66 -23.63
CA VAL A 697 -2.83 -16.46 -24.35
C VAL A 697 -2.04 -15.40 -23.65
N ALA A 698 -0.85 -15.76 -23.19
CA ALA A 698 0.14 -14.82 -22.67
C ALA A 698 1.27 -14.59 -23.70
N PRO A 699 1.93 -13.42 -23.66
CA PRO A 699 3.11 -13.16 -24.47
C PRO A 699 4.30 -14.04 -24.03
N GLY A 700 5.16 -14.44 -24.98
CA GLY A 700 6.41 -15.15 -24.68
C GLY A 700 6.71 -16.33 -25.59
N GLY A 701 7.75 -17.11 -25.25
CA GLY A 701 8.19 -18.29 -26.00
C GLY A 701 7.34 -19.55 -25.75
N GLY A 702 6.56 -19.55 -24.66
CA GLY A 702 5.65 -20.61 -24.25
C GLY A 702 6.27 -21.61 -23.25
N PRO A 703 5.44 -22.22 -22.39
CA PRO A 703 5.89 -23.21 -21.42
C PRO A 703 6.33 -24.54 -22.07
N TYR A 704 7.06 -25.35 -21.29
CA TYR A 704 7.28 -26.76 -21.63
C TYR A 704 5.99 -27.55 -21.40
N PRO A 705 5.64 -28.58 -22.20
CA PRO A 705 6.39 -29.16 -23.33
C PRO A 705 5.93 -28.70 -24.72
N ASP A 706 4.81 -28.00 -24.79
CA ASP A 706 4.09 -27.76 -26.03
C ASP A 706 4.22 -26.33 -26.57
N ARG A 707 4.71 -25.39 -25.74
CA ARG A 707 4.82 -23.95 -26.00
C ARG A 707 3.46 -23.25 -26.13
N THR A 708 2.42 -23.83 -25.55
CA THR A 708 1.07 -23.26 -25.55
C THR A 708 0.73 -22.87 -24.12
N PHE A 709 0.24 -21.65 -23.91
CA PHE A 709 -0.25 -21.24 -22.61
C PHE A 709 -1.67 -21.81 -22.42
N ASN A 710 -1.92 -22.40 -21.26
CA ASN A 710 -3.27 -22.70 -20.78
C ASN A 710 -3.41 -22.07 -19.40
N GLU A 711 -3.92 -20.84 -19.37
CA GLU A 711 -3.76 -19.90 -18.25
C GLU A 711 -4.41 -20.35 -16.93
N GLU A 712 -5.27 -21.36 -16.96
CA GLU A 712 -5.96 -21.89 -15.78
C GLU A 712 -5.26 -23.11 -15.16
N TRP A 713 -4.20 -23.64 -15.78
CA TRP A 713 -3.62 -24.95 -15.45
C TRP A 713 -2.24 -24.88 -14.77
N TRP A 714 -1.83 -23.72 -14.24
CA TRP A 714 -0.48 -23.48 -13.74
C TRP A 714 -0.18 -24.02 -12.33
N GLY A 715 -1.21 -24.31 -11.54
CA GLY A 715 -1.06 -24.48 -10.10
C GLY A 715 -0.10 -25.61 -9.71
N LEU A 716 0.74 -25.35 -8.70
CA LEU A 716 1.40 -26.41 -7.90
C LEU A 716 0.38 -27.24 -7.10
N VAL A 717 -0.78 -26.62 -6.81
CA VAL A 717 -1.98 -27.26 -6.30
C VAL A 717 -3.17 -26.98 -7.23
N THR A 718 -4.18 -27.83 -7.21
CA THR A 718 -5.43 -27.57 -7.93
C THR A 718 -6.21 -26.41 -7.30
N ILE A 719 -7.31 -25.97 -7.92
CA ILE A 719 -8.19 -24.95 -7.34
C ILE A 719 -8.75 -25.35 -5.96
N ASP A 720 -8.87 -26.66 -5.69
CA ASP A 720 -9.29 -27.22 -4.40
C ASP A 720 -8.11 -27.49 -3.44
N ARG A 721 -6.92 -26.96 -3.76
CA ARG A 721 -5.67 -27.08 -2.99
C ARG A 721 -5.16 -28.51 -2.86
N GLU A 722 -5.48 -29.38 -3.82
CA GLU A 722 -4.86 -30.70 -3.91
C GLU A 722 -3.45 -30.60 -4.51
N VAL A 723 -2.44 -31.09 -3.80
CA VAL A 723 -1.04 -30.99 -4.24
C VAL A 723 -0.77 -31.84 -5.47
N ARG A 724 -0.31 -31.20 -6.57
CA ARG A 724 0.11 -31.88 -7.81
C ARG A 724 1.50 -32.51 -7.68
N PRO A 725 1.89 -33.42 -8.61
CA PRO A 725 3.26 -33.88 -8.75
C PRO A 725 4.29 -32.73 -8.78
N ALA A 726 3.99 -31.63 -9.46
CA ALA A 726 4.83 -30.44 -9.49
C ALA A 726 5.10 -29.85 -8.10
N GLY A 727 4.05 -29.67 -7.27
CA GLY A 727 4.21 -29.22 -5.89
C GLY A 727 5.06 -30.17 -5.03
N ARG A 728 4.94 -31.49 -5.25
CA ARG A 728 5.79 -32.48 -4.58
C ARG A 728 7.24 -32.43 -5.03
N GLU A 729 7.52 -32.21 -6.31
CA GLU A 729 8.89 -32.01 -6.79
C GLU A 729 9.48 -30.71 -6.25
N TYR A 730 8.71 -29.62 -6.27
CA TYR A 730 9.14 -28.33 -5.73
C TYR A 730 9.48 -28.41 -4.23
N ALA A 731 8.73 -29.21 -3.46
CA ALA A 731 9.00 -29.45 -2.04
C ALA A 731 10.37 -30.11 -1.79
N LYS A 732 10.90 -30.90 -2.73
CA LYS A 732 12.21 -31.57 -2.61
C LYS A 732 13.39 -30.62 -2.82
N THR A 733 13.16 -29.45 -3.41
CA THR A 733 14.20 -28.47 -3.66
C THR A 733 14.79 -27.94 -2.35
N GLU A 734 16.08 -28.17 -2.15
CA GLU A 734 16.84 -27.64 -1.02
C GLU A 734 17.27 -26.18 -1.28
N LEU A 735 17.07 -25.32 -0.29
CA LEU A 735 17.54 -23.94 -0.37
C LEU A 735 19.07 -23.88 -0.33
N PRO A 736 19.72 -23.13 -1.24
CA PRO A 736 21.16 -22.95 -1.21
C PRO A 736 21.56 -22.20 0.07
N GLN A 737 22.50 -22.76 0.83
CA GLN A 737 23.07 -22.11 2.01
C GLN A 737 24.45 -21.57 1.67
N ALA A 738 24.71 -20.31 2.04
CA ALA A 738 26.05 -19.75 1.95
C ALA A 738 26.99 -20.60 2.82
N LEU A 739 28.10 -21.07 2.25
CA LEU A 739 29.13 -21.76 3.03
C LEU A 739 29.60 -20.80 4.14
N ALA A 740 29.46 -21.20 5.40
CA ALA A 740 30.10 -20.49 6.50
C ALA A 740 31.59 -20.40 6.15
N GLN A 741 32.12 -19.19 6.03
CA GLN A 741 33.56 -19.03 5.90
C GLN A 741 34.18 -19.66 7.14
N VAL A 742 34.79 -20.83 6.95
CA VAL A 742 35.68 -21.42 7.94
C VAL A 742 36.77 -20.38 8.13
N GLN A 743 36.67 -19.61 9.22
CA GLN A 743 37.81 -18.87 9.73
C GLN A 743 38.90 -19.90 10.02
N ALA A 744 39.83 -20.04 9.08
CA ALA A 744 41.09 -20.72 9.32
C ALA A 744 41.85 -19.86 10.34
N VAL A 745 41.68 -20.22 11.61
CA VAL A 745 42.49 -19.74 12.72
C VAL A 745 43.88 -20.37 12.59
N THR A 746 44.87 -19.49 12.42
CA THR A 746 46.29 -19.58 12.78
C THR A 746 47.23 -20.53 12.03
N GLY A 747 48.30 -19.91 11.53
CA GLY A 747 49.59 -20.47 11.10
C GLY A 747 50.50 -19.34 10.67
#